data_AF-A0A1Z5KZT0-F1
#
_entry.id   AF-A0A1Z5KZT0-F1
#
_cell.length_a   1.000
_cell.length_b   1.000
_cell.length_c   1.000
_cell.angle_alpha   90.00
_cell.angle_beta   90.00
_cell.angle_gamma   90.00
#
_symmetry.space_group_name_H-M   'P 1'
#
loop_
_entity.id
_entity.type
_entity.pdbx_description
1 polymer ?
#
loop_
_entity_poly.entity_id
_entity_poly.type
_entity_poly.pdbx_seq_one_letter_code
_entity_poly.pdbx_strand_id
1 'polypeptide(L)'
;MYVPTLIFGHLLTSSNYNDDEKKVTGGRNGFGAKLCNIFSTKFTVETYSKSERLYFSQTWENNMTKTAKPKLKPKDTGDDFTKITFYPDLPKFKMEKLDPDMVALMSRRAFDVAGSTRGVKVFLNKKKIPVKGFKEYVQLFLKDKEDEQGKPIVPIYESVNDRWEVAVALSDSGDFQQMSFVNSIATTKGGTHVDYVADHVVKKVQEMVKKKNKAGVKIQNKQVKDHMWVFINCLIENPTFDSQTKENMTLQVKNFGSKCDPSEKFYTQVLKCGIVDAVMSWLAFKAQKQLGQKCSSKKHSKLKGIPKLEDANDAGTRNSIDCTLILTEGDSAKTLAVSGLAVVGRDKYGVFPLRGKMLNVREASHKQILENAEINNLIKILGLQYKKKYETEDDLRTLRYGRLMIMTDQDQDGSHIKGLLINFIHHNWPSLLRLPFLEEFITPIVKASKGKTELSFYSLPEFEEWKTATNDWQRWRVKYYKGLGTSTAKEAKEYFSDMIRHRIRFRYQGGEDDRAIELAFSKKMVDQRKEWLRSGMEERKQRRELGLPEVYLYGKETKAVTFEDFVNKELILYSNMDNERSIPSLVDGLKPGQRKVIFTCSRLPNWQVLWQSTLPTIMVKWHSWPPLLTWHRILWAATTSTFCSPLVSLVPACRVARTLPALDISLPCPVP
;
A
#
# COMPACT_ATOMS: atom_id res chain seq x y z
N MET A 1 64.48 -27.77 -14.63
CA MET A 1 64.05 -26.50 -14.02
C MET A 1 63.37 -26.82 -12.70
N TYR A 2 63.65 -26.09 -11.62
CA TYR A 2 62.99 -26.36 -10.32
C TYR A 2 61.53 -25.92 -10.37
N VAL A 3 60.65 -26.61 -9.63
CA VAL A 3 59.21 -26.28 -9.58
C VAL A 3 58.98 -24.83 -9.16
N PRO A 4 59.62 -24.26 -8.11
CA PRO A 4 59.47 -22.85 -7.78
C PRO A 4 59.88 -21.91 -8.91
N THR A 5 60.96 -22.23 -9.64
CA THR A 5 61.37 -21.44 -10.81
C THR A 5 60.29 -21.44 -11.89
N LEU A 6 59.71 -22.61 -12.18
CA LEU A 6 58.67 -22.77 -13.18
C LEU A 6 57.41 -21.95 -12.82
N ILE A 7 56.87 -22.14 -11.61
CA ILE A 7 55.54 -21.60 -11.25
C ILE A 7 55.55 -20.11 -10.90
N PHE A 8 56.72 -19.53 -10.58
CA PHE A 8 56.88 -18.10 -10.27
C PHE A 8 57.57 -17.29 -11.38
N GLY A 9 58.29 -17.93 -12.30
CA GLY A 9 59.04 -17.27 -13.37
C GLY A 9 58.45 -17.43 -14.78
N HIS A 10 57.51 -18.36 -14.99
CA HIS A 10 56.91 -18.61 -16.31
C HIS A 10 55.39 -18.41 -16.27
N LEU A 11 54.87 -17.68 -17.26
CA LEU A 11 53.43 -17.47 -17.44
C LEU A 11 52.72 -18.81 -17.72
N LEU A 12 51.40 -18.83 -17.49
CA LEU A 12 50.55 -20.00 -17.75
C LEU A 12 51.01 -21.27 -17.01
N THR A 13 51.36 -21.11 -15.74
CA THR A 13 51.73 -22.22 -14.84
C THR A 13 50.81 -22.23 -13.62
N SER A 14 50.15 -23.37 -13.38
CA SER A 14 49.14 -23.56 -12.33
C SER A 14 48.99 -25.04 -11.99
N SER A 15 48.69 -25.37 -10.73
CA SER A 15 48.24 -26.70 -10.32
C SER A 15 46.73 -26.93 -10.53
N ASN A 16 46.02 -25.91 -11.01
CA ASN A 16 44.55 -25.90 -11.12
C ASN A 16 44.07 -25.93 -12.59
N TYR A 17 44.84 -26.53 -13.50
CA TYR A 17 44.42 -26.72 -14.90
C TYR A 17 43.58 -27.98 -15.12
N ASN A 18 43.74 -29.00 -14.28
CA ASN A 18 42.84 -30.15 -14.29
C ASN A 18 41.53 -29.78 -13.57
N ASP A 19 40.47 -29.62 -14.36
CA ASP A 19 39.11 -29.26 -13.90
C ASP A 19 38.22 -30.48 -13.58
N ASP A 20 38.71 -31.70 -13.81
CA ASP A 20 38.06 -32.93 -13.37
C ASP A 20 38.09 -33.03 -11.84
N GLU A 21 39.16 -32.53 -11.22
CA GLU A 21 39.26 -32.34 -9.78
C GLU A 21 38.43 -31.12 -9.34
N LYS A 22 37.44 -31.34 -8.47
CA LYS A 22 36.60 -30.28 -7.91
C LYS A 22 37.34 -29.53 -6.81
N LYS A 23 37.95 -28.39 -7.17
CA LYS A 23 38.78 -27.59 -6.25
C LYS A 23 38.04 -26.36 -5.76
N VAL A 24 38.20 -26.05 -4.48
CA VAL A 24 37.72 -24.82 -3.82
C VAL A 24 38.85 -23.80 -3.63
N THR A 25 39.79 -23.76 -4.57
CA THR A 25 40.93 -22.85 -4.53
C THR A 25 40.63 -21.55 -5.27
N GLY A 26 41.32 -20.47 -4.90
CA GLY A 26 41.20 -19.19 -5.61
C GLY A 26 41.99 -19.15 -6.93
N GLY A 27 43.11 -19.87 -7.03
CA GLY A 27 43.92 -19.95 -8.25
C GLY A 27 43.18 -20.72 -9.35
N ARG A 28 43.10 -20.15 -10.57
CA ARG A 28 42.51 -20.84 -11.73
C ARG A 28 43.48 -20.77 -12.91
N ASN A 29 43.68 -19.56 -13.42
CA ASN A 29 44.32 -19.32 -14.72
C ASN A 29 45.87 -19.35 -14.71
N GLY A 30 46.51 -19.46 -13.54
CA GLY A 30 47.99 -19.53 -13.48
C GLY A 30 48.73 -18.22 -13.75
N PHE A 31 48.13 -17.06 -13.50
CA PHE A 31 48.76 -15.75 -13.73
C PHE A 31 49.24 -15.02 -12.46
N GLY A 32 48.51 -15.11 -11.35
CA GLY A 32 48.63 -14.17 -10.22
C GLY A 32 50.05 -13.91 -9.71
N ALA A 33 50.80 -14.97 -9.40
CA ALA A 33 52.17 -14.83 -8.91
C ALA A 33 53.13 -14.19 -9.93
N LYS A 34 52.93 -14.49 -11.22
CA LYS A 34 53.75 -13.93 -12.31
C LYS A 34 53.38 -12.48 -12.58
N LEU A 35 52.10 -12.10 -12.50
CA LEU A 35 51.71 -10.70 -12.62
C LEU A 35 52.35 -9.87 -11.50
N CYS A 36 52.36 -10.37 -10.26
CA CYS A 36 53.09 -9.71 -9.17
C CYS A 36 54.58 -9.54 -9.50
N ASN A 37 55.23 -10.59 -10.02
CA ASN A 37 56.64 -10.55 -10.42
C ASN A 37 56.90 -9.55 -11.57
N ILE A 38 56.09 -9.58 -12.64
CA ILE A 38 56.16 -8.66 -13.79
C ILE A 38 56.00 -7.21 -13.35
N PHE A 39 55.14 -6.93 -12.37
CA PHE A 39 54.94 -5.58 -11.83
C PHE A 39 55.86 -5.23 -10.65
N SER A 40 56.94 -5.98 -10.44
CA SER A 40 57.93 -5.73 -9.39
C SER A 40 59.30 -5.39 -9.97
N THR A 41 60.04 -4.50 -9.31
CA THR A 41 61.47 -4.26 -9.58
C THR A 41 62.32 -5.42 -9.07
N LYS A 42 61.90 -6.02 -7.95
CA LYS A 42 62.54 -7.18 -7.32
C LYS A 42 61.48 -8.10 -6.74
N PHE A 43 61.58 -9.40 -7.02
CA PHE A 43 60.67 -10.44 -6.53
C PHE A 43 61.48 -11.64 -6.07
N THR A 44 61.41 -11.96 -4.77
CA THR A 44 62.17 -13.04 -4.14
C THR A 44 61.22 -14.08 -3.58
N VAL A 45 61.46 -15.34 -3.97
CA VAL A 45 60.79 -16.53 -3.44
C VAL A 45 61.77 -17.24 -2.51
N GLU A 46 61.36 -17.48 -1.28
CA GLU A 46 62.07 -18.32 -0.33
C GLU A 46 61.13 -19.44 0.13
N THR A 47 61.56 -20.69 0.05
CA THR A 47 60.77 -21.82 0.54
C THR A 47 61.67 -22.87 1.16
N TYR A 48 61.15 -23.57 2.16
CA TYR A 48 61.80 -24.71 2.77
C TYR A 48 60.82 -25.89 2.75
N SER A 49 61.32 -27.04 2.32
CA SER A 49 60.60 -28.32 2.38
C SER A 49 61.29 -29.27 3.34
N LYS A 50 60.55 -29.75 4.33
CA LYS A 50 60.97 -30.71 5.35
C LYS A 50 61.13 -32.12 4.77
N SER A 51 60.34 -32.50 3.75
CA SER A 51 60.50 -33.78 3.07
C SER A 51 61.84 -33.86 2.34
N GLU A 52 62.20 -32.76 1.67
CA GLU A 52 63.42 -32.65 0.88
C GLU A 52 64.63 -32.19 1.72
N ARG A 53 64.39 -31.66 2.93
CA ARG A 53 65.40 -30.98 3.79
C ARG A 53 66.21 -29.91 3.05
N LEU A 54 65.54 -29.22 2.14
CA LEU A 54 66.15 -28.25 1.24
C LEU A 54 65.47 -26.89 1.37
N TYR A 55 66.29 -25.86 1.59
CA TYR A 55 65.91 -24.47 1.45
C TYR A 55 66.23 -23.99 0.03
N PHE A 56 65.26 -23.36 -0.60
CA PHE A 56 65.33 -22.76 -1.93
C PHE A 56 65.14 -21.25 -1.82
N SER A 57 66.00 -20.48 -2.49
CA SER A 57 65.81 -19.04 -2.69
C SER A 57 66.12 -18.64 -4.12
N GLN A 58 65.22 -17.92 -4.76
CA GLN A 58 65.45 -17.36 -6.08
C GLN A 58 64.88 -15.94 -6.17
N THR A 59 65.59 -15.06 -6.87
CA THR A 59 65.19 -13.66 -7.06
C THR A 59 65.12 -13.34 -8.55
N TRP A 60 64.02 -12.68 -8.92
CA TRP A 60 63.80 -12.05 -10.21
C TRP A 60 63.92 -10.54 -10.06
N GLU A 61 64.45 -9.90 -11.09
CA GLU A 61 64.66 -8.45 -11.16
C GLU A 61 64.15 -7.91 -12.50
N ASN A 62 63.91 -6.60 -12.54
CA ASN A 62 63.49 -5.87 -13.74
C ASN A 62 62.26 -6.53 -14.39
N ASN A 63 61.13 -6.59 -13.68
CA ASN A 63 59.85 -7.05 -14.23
C ASN A 63 59.89 -8.48 -14.78
N MET A 64 60.53 -9.40 -14.04
CA MET A 64 60.71 -10.81 -14.41
C MET A 64 61.66 -11.06 -15.61
N THR A 65 62.30 -10.02 -16.18
CA THR A 65 63.21 -10.19 -17.33
C THR A 65 64.58 -10.71 -16.95
N LYS A 66 65.05 -10.44 -15.73
CA LYS A 66 66.31 -10.95 -15.18
C LYS A 66 66.02 -11.93 -14.05
N THR A 67 66.76 -13.05 -14.05
CA THR A 67 66.58 -14.12 -13.05
C THR A 67 67.94 -14.55 -12.51
N ALA A 68 68.13 -14.48 -11.20
CA ALA A 68 69.31 -15.04 -10.55
C ALA A 68 69.25 -16.57 -10.53
N LYS A 69 70.43 -17.24 -10.52
CA LYS A 69 70.49 -18.70 -10.30
C LYS A 69 69.86 -19.05 -8.94
N PRO A 70 69.07 -20.12 -8.85
CA PRO A 70 68.46 -20.54 -7.59
C PRO A 70 69.54 -20.94 -6.58
N LYS A 71 69.43 -20.43 -5.35
CA LYS A 71 70.30 -20.76 -4.22
C LYS A 71 69.66 -21.89 -3.44
N LEU A 72 70.35 -23.03 -3.37
CA LEU A 72 69.96 -24.18 -2.57
C LEU A 72 70.84 -24.27 -1.33
N LYS A 73 70.24 -24.52 -0.17
CA LYS A 73 70.96 -24.80 1.07
C LYS A 73 70.32 -26.02 1.75
N PRO A 74 71.11 -27.05 2.11
CA PRO A 74 70.63 -28.09 3.02
C PRO A 74 70.20 -27.45 4.34
N LYS A 75 69.09 -27.94 4.91
CA LYS A 75 68.62 -27.51 6.21
C LYS A 75 67.91 -28.68 6.89
N ASP A 76 68.49 -29.17 7.99
CA ASP A 76 68.02 -30.39 8.65
C ASP A 76 66.80 -30.18 9.56
N THR A 77 66.56 -28.94 9.99
CA THR A 77 65.51 -28.60 10.97
C THR A 77 64.68 -27.38 10.54
N GLY A 78 63.40 -27.39 10.90
CA GLY A 78 62.46 -26.30 10.63
C GLY A 78 61.10 -26.78 10.11
N ASP A 79 60.16 -25.85 10.06
CA ASP A 79 58.81 -26.07 9.52
C ASP A 79 58.70 -25.60 8.08
N ASP A 80 57.85 -26.26 7.29
CA ASP A 80 57.57 -25.90 5.91
C ASP A 80 57.05 -24.46 5.81
N PHE A 81 57.64 -23.68 4.90
CA PHE A 81 57.16 -22.33 4.65
C PHE A 81 57.37 -21.92 3.20
N THR A 82 56.58 -20.95 2.78
CA THR A 82 56.80 -20.17 1.56
C THR A 82 56.71 -18.70 1.93
N LYS A 83 57.76 -17.95 1.61
CA LYS A 83 57.85 -16.51 1.84
C LYS A 83 58.08 -15.82 0.51
N ILE A 84 57.19 -14.89 0.19
CA ILE A 84 57.26 -14.06 -1.00
C ILE A 84 57.58 -12.65 -0.56
N THR A 85 58.67 -12.09 -1.07
CA THR A 85 59.07 -10.69 -0.85
C THR A 85 59.11 -10.00 -2.19
N PHE A 86 58.39 -8.90 -2.35
CA PHE A 86 58.35 -8.17 -3.62
C PHE A 86 58.39 -6.66 -3.41
N TYR A 87 58.92 -5.96 -4.40
CA TYR A 87 59.05 -4.51 -4.42
C TYR A 87 58.31 -4.02 -5.66
N PRO A 88 57.11 -3.43 -5.51
CA PRO A 88 56.34 -2.92 -6.64
C PRO A 88 57.15 -1.95 -7.48
N ASP A 89 57.00 -2.04 -8.78
CA ASP A 89 57.55 -1.06 -9.73
C ASP A 89 56.64 0.19 -9.76
N LEU A 90 56.75 1.00 -8.70
CA LEU A 90 55.92 2.18 -8.46
C LEU A 90 55.85 3.16 -9.65
N PRO A 91 56.94 3.41 -10.40
CA PRO A 91 56.88 4.20 -11.63
C PRO A 91 55.83 3.71 -12.65
N LYS A 92 55.63 2.39 -12.80
CA LYS A 92 54.59 1.84 -13.70
C LYS A 92 53.17 2.14 -13.23
N PHE A 93 53.01 2.37 -11.93
CA PHE A 93 51.74 2.77 -11.31
C PHE A 93 51.60 4.29 -11.19
N LYS A 94 52.56 5.07 -11.71
CA LYS A 94 52.62 6.54 -11.58
C LYS A 94 52.67 6.97 -10.11
N MET A 95 53.39 6.23 -9.29
CA MET A 95 53.56 6.48 -7.85
C MET A 95 55.05 6.60 -7.51
N GLU A 96 55.37 7.43 -6.52
CA GLU A 96 56.74 7.52 -5.96
C GLU A 96 56.89 6.69 -4.68
N LYS A 97 55.83 6.56 -3.89
CA LYS A 97 55.76 5.81 -2.64
C LYS A 97 54.37 5.23 -2.45
N LEU A 98 54.24 4.25 -1.56
CA LEU A 98 52.93 3.79 -1.08
C LEU A 98 52.38 4.84 -0.10
N ASP A 99 51.35 5.57 -0.54
CA ASP A 99 50.66 6.54 0.30
C ASP A 99 49.82 5.85 1.41
N PRO A 100 49.35 6.62 2.42
CA PRO A 100 48.56 6.06 3.51
C PRO A 100 47.29 5.34 3.05
N ASP A 101 46.63 5.79 1.98
CA ASP A 101 45.38 5.21 1.47
C ASP A 101 45.62 3.83 0.86
N MET A 102 46.66 3.67 0.05
CA MET A 102 47.06 2.39 -0.51
C MET A 102 47.52 1.42 0.59
N VAL A 103 48.27 1.91 1.58
CA VAL A 103 48.62 1.09 2.76
C VAL A 103 47.38 0.66 3.52
N ALA A 104 46.38 1.54 3.70
CA ALA A 104 45.12 1.21 4.36
C ALA A 104 44.32 0.17 3.56
N LEU A 105 44.25 0.29 2.24
CA LEU A 105 43.58 -0.68 1.36
C LEU A 105 44.23 -2.07 1.43
N MET A 106 45.56 -2.13 1.36
CA MET A 106 46.32 -3.38 1.50
C MET A 106 46.17 -3.97 2.91
N SER A 107 46.15 -3.12 3.94
CA SER A 107 45.93 -3.53 5.33
C SER A 107 44.54 -4.11 5.52
N ARG A 108 43.49 -3.47 4.98
CA ARG A 108 42.11 -3.99 4.98
C ARG A 108 42.08 -5.39 4.37
N ARG A 109 42.79 -5.63 3.27
CA ARG A 109 42.82 -6.95 2.64
C ARG A 109 43.37 -8.04 3.55
N ALA A 110 44.27 -7.72 4.50
CA ALA A 110 44.71 -8.67 5.51
C ALA A 110 43.58 -9.02 6.51
N PHE A 111 42.72 -8.06 6.85
CA PHE A 111 41.50 -8.31 7.65
C PHE A 111 40.51 -9.18 6.88
N ASP A 112 40.32 -8.92 5.58
CA ASP A 112 39.46 -9.73 4.72
C ASP A 112 39.91 -11.20 4.73
N VAL A 113 41.23 -11.47 4.61
CA VAL A 113 41.77 -12.83 4.69
C VAL A 113 41.53 -13.45 6.07
N ALA A 114 41.73 -12.69 7.16
CA ALA A 114 41.45 -13.17 8.52
C ALA A 114 39.97 -13.52 8.74
N GLY A 115 39.06 -12.80 8.08
CA GLY A 115 37.62 -13.06 8.13
C GLY A 115 37.16 -14.20 7.22
N SER A 116 37.66 -14.26 5.99
CA SER A 116 37.19 -15.20 4.96
C SER A 116 37.82 -16.61 5.06
N THR A 117 38.98 -16.74 5.69
CA THR A 117 39.72 -18.01 5.75
C THR A 117 39.57 -18.68 7.11
N ARG A 118 39.00 -19.89 7.13
CA ARG A 118 38.78 -20.66 8.37
C ARG A 118 40.11 -21.22 8.91
N GLY A 119 40.31 -21.11 10.22
CA GLY A 119 41.44 -21.74 10.93
C GLY A 119 42.81 -21.06 10.78
N VAL A 120 42.91 -19.93 10.07
CA VAL A 120 44.17 -19.23 9.82
C VAL A 120 44.35 -18.03 10.76
N LYS A 121 45.54 -17.87 11.32
CA LYS A 121 45.93 -16.68 12.10
C LYS A 121 46.71 -15.72 11.20
N VAL A 122 46.16 -14.54 10.97
CA VAL A 122 46.79 -13.51 10.12
C VAL A 122 47.53 -12.48 10.99
N PHE A 123 48.74 -12.13 10.55
CA PHE A 123 49.57 -11.11 11.17
C PHE A 123 49.89 -10.01 10.17
N LEU A 124 49.67 -8.77 10.56
CA LEU A 124 50.07 -7.59 9.80
C LEU A 124 51.17 -6.87 10.59
N ASN A 125 52.36 -6.72 9.99
CA ASN A 125 53.54 -6.15 10.65
C ASN A 125 53.83 -6.79 12.02
N LYS A 126 53.79 -8.13 12.09
CA LYS A 126 53.97 -8.95 13.31
C LYS A 126 52.87 -8.79 14.37
N LYS A 127 51.87 -7.92 14.17
CA LYS A 127 50.71 -7.80 15.05
C LYS A 127 49.59 -8.72 14.56
N LYS A 128 49.05 -9.54 15.47
CA LYS A 128 47.92 -10.42 15.16
C LYS A 128 46.66 -9.59 14.91
N ILE A 129 45.94 -9.89 13.82
CA ILE A 129 44.65 -9.27 13.53
C ILE A 129 43.59 -9.83 14.50
N PRO A 130 42.82 -8.98 15.21
CA PRO A 130 41.85 -9.39 16.22
C PRO A 130 40.50 -9.77 15.59
N VAL A 131 40.51 -10.63 14.57
CA VAL A 131 39.31 -11.12 13.90
C VAL A 131 39.35 -12.65 13.90
N LYS A 132 38.32 -13.28 14.48
CA LYS A 132 38.15 -14.73 14.52
C LYS A 132 36.99 -15.14 13.60
N GLY A 133 37.31 -15.31 12.33
CA GLY A 133 36.37 -15.79 11.32
C GLY A 133 35.34 -14.76 10.85
N PHE A 134 34.37 -15.23 10.08
CA PHE A 134 33.53 -14.35 9.26
C PHE A 134 32.56 -13.51 10.09
N LYS A 135 32.01 -14.06 11.20
CA LYS A 135 31.07 -13.33 12.06
C LYS A 135 31.68 -12.06 12.66
N GLU A 136 32.86 -12.16 13.26
CA GLU A 136 33.55 -10.99 13.84
C GLU A 136 33.97 -9.99 12.75
N TYR A 137 34.35 -10.49 11.56
CA TYR A 137 34.64 -9.64 10.41
C TYR A 137 33.43 -8.79 10.00
N VAL A 138 32.23 -9.38 9.89
CA VAL A 138 31.00 -8.64 9.56
C VAL A 138 30.68 -7.57 10.62
N GLN A 139 30.90 -7.87 11.90
CA GLN A 139 30.66 -6.92 12.98
C GLN A 139 31.51 -5.65 12.89
N LEU A 140 32.71 -5.71 12.28
CA LEU A 140 33.55 -4.53 12.09
C LEU A 140 32.93 -3.48 11.16
N PHE A 141 32.08 -3.89 10.21
CA PHE A 141 31.43 -2.97 9.25
C PHE A 141 30.24 -2.24 9.84
N LEU A 142 29.55 -2.89 10.77
CA LEU A 142 28.29 -2.40 11.35
C LEU A 142 28.49 -1.81 12.73
N LYS A 143 29.72 -1.85 13.25
CA LYS A 143 30.09 -1.17 14.49
C LYS A 143 29.80 0.32 14.32
N ASP A 144 29.12 0.90 15.30
CA ASP A 144 28.78 2.32 15.35
C ASP A 144 27.82 2.80 14.24
N LYS A 145 27.12 1.85 13.56
CA LYS A 145 26.07 2.16 12.58
C LYS A 145 24.69 2.06 13.23
N GLU A 146 23.86 3.06 12.99
CA GLU A 146 22.48 3.15 13.50
C GLU A 146 21.48 3.27 12.35
N ASP A 147 20.26 2.80 12.59
CA ASP A 147 19.14 3.01 11.68
C ASP A 147 18.54 4.42 11.80
N GLU A 148 17.53 4.73 10.99
CA GLU A 148 16.84 6.05 11.01
C GLU A 148 16.21 6.40 12.37
N GLN A 149 16.09 5.44 13.29
CA GLN A 149 15.49 5.59 14.61
C GLN A 149 16.57 5.67 15.71
N GLY A 150 17.85 5.71 15.35
CA GLY A 150 18.98 5.72 16.29
C GLY A 150 19.22 4.37 16.96
N LYS A 151 18.73 3.27 16.39
CA LYS A 151 18.96 1.93 16.93
C LYS A 151 20.17 1.28 16.23
N PRO A 152 21.07 0.62 16.97
CA PRO A 152 22.21 -0.07 16.37
C PRO A 152 21.80 -1.10 15.30
N ILE A 153 22.46 -1.06 14.14
CA ILE A 153 22.27 -2.04 13.07
C ILE A 153 22.99 -3.34 13.45
N VAL A 154 22.21 -4.40 13.70
CA VAL A 154 22.75 -5.70 14.10
C VAL A 154 22.75 -6.67 12.91
N PRO A 155 23.91 -7.27 12.56
CA PRO A 155 23.94 -8.31 11.54
C PRO A 155 23.28 -9.60 12.03
N ILE A 156 22.41 -10.16 11.22
CA ILE A 156 21.90 -11.51 11.40
C ILE A 156 22.85 -12.46 10.67
N TYR A 157 23.61 -13.26 11.42
CA TYR A 157 24.65 -14.15 10.90
C TYR A 157 24.24 -15.62 11.07
N GLU A 158 24.53 -16.44 10.06
CA GLU A 158 24.45 -17.89 10.12
C GLU A 158 25.59 -18.56 9.34
N SER A 159 26.21 -19.57 9.96
CA SER A 159 27.05 -20.53 9.25
C SER A 159 26.14 -21.64 8.74
N VAL A 160 25.69 -21.52 7.50
CA VAL A 160 24.68 -22.40 6.89
C VAL A 160 25.19 -23.83 6.77
N ASN A 161 26.43 -23.99 6.31
CA ASN A 161 27.13 -25.27 6.25
C ASN A 161 28.66 -25.05 6.13
N ASP A 162 29.40 -26.12 5.84
CA ASP A 162 30.87 -26.07 5.71
C ASP A 162 31.37 -25.17 4.58
N ARG A 163 30.52 -24.86 3.59
CA ARG A 163 30.86 -24.06 2.42
C ARG A 163 30.18 -22.71 2.36
N TRP A 164 29.25 -22.38 3.25
CA TRP A 164 28.49 -21.13 3.21
C TRP A 164 28.34 -20.49 4.59
N GLU A 165 28.80 -19.26 4.71
CA GLU A 165 28.49 -18.35 5.83
C GLU A 165 27.82 -17.10 5.24
N VAL A 166 26.69 -16.71 5.83
CA VAL A 166 25.86 -15.59 5.35
C VAL A 166 25.57 -14.67 6.52
N ALA A 167 25.63 -13.37 6.28
CA ALA A 167 25.01 -12.38 7.15
C ALA A 167 24.20 -11.35 6.38
N VAL A 168 23.12 -10.88 6.99
CA VAL A 168 22.24 -9.85 6.43
C VAL A 168 21.99 -8.78 7.50
N ALA A 169 22.09 -7.52 7.09
CA ALA A 169 21.79 -6.36 7.90
C ALA A 169 20.93 -5.36 7.11
N LEU A 170 20.36 -4.39 7.83
CA LEU A 170 19.75 -3.21 7.23
C LEU A 170 20.83 -2.38 6.55
N SER A 171 20.58 -1.89 5.33
CA SER A 171 21.47 -0.94 4.66
C SER A 171 21.44 0.42 5.34
N ASP A 172 22.59 1.04 5.54
CA ASP A 172 22.74 2.38 6.12
C ASP A 172 22.65 3.51 5.08
N SER A 173 22.89 3.20 3.79
CA SER A 173 22.88 4.18 2.70
C SER A 173 21.56 4.24 1.94
N GLY A 174 20.63 3.32 2.21
CA GLY A 174 19.38 3.18 1.45
C GLY A 174 19.55 2.58 0.05
N ASP A 175 20.74 2.04 -0.25
CA ASP A 175 21.07 1.30 -1.46
C ASP A 175 21.54 -0.12 -1.13
N PHE A 176 21.46 -1.05 -2.09
CA PHE A 176 21.94 -2.42 -1.89
C PHE A 176 23.45 -2.44 -1.72
N GLN A 177 23.91 -3.00 -0.61
CA GLN A 177 25.32 -3.16 -0.29
C GLN A 177 25.68 -4.64 -0.19
N GLN A 178 26.87 -5.00 -0.64
CA GLN A 178 27.35 -6.38 -0.57
C GLN A 178 28.84 -6.47 -0.25
N MET A 179 29.21 -7.49 0.52
CA MET A 179 30.60 -7.86 0.77
C MET A 179 30.71 -9.38 0.67
N SER A 180 31.33 -9.88 -0.40
CA SER A 180 31.35 -11.31 -0.67
C SER A 180 32.75 -11.87 -0.96
N PHE A 181 32.94 -13.12 -0.56
CA PHE A 181 34.16 -13.89 -0.77
C PHE A 181 33.85 -15.25 -1.38
N VAL A 182 34.51 -15.56 -2.51
CA VAL A 182 34.46 -16.88 -3.15
C VAL A 182 35.84 -17.50 -3.07
N ASN A 183 36.02 -18.59 -2.33
CA ASN A 183 37.32 -19.23 -2.11
C ASN A 183 38.39 -18.21 -1.61
N SER A 184 38.00 -17.36 -0.65
CA SER A 184 38.80 -16.22 -0.14
C SER A 184 39.15 -15.12 -1.15
N ILE A 185 38.57 -15.12 -2.36
CA ILE A 185 38.67 -14.01 -3.33
C ILE A 185 37.58 -12.99 -3.05
N ALA A 186 37.94 -11.72 -2.91
CA ALA A 186 36.97 -10.63 -2.74
C ALA A 186 36.22 -10.35 -4.05
N THR A 187 34.95 -10.71 -4.13
CA THR A 187 34.07 -10.44 -5.27
C THR A 187 33.38 -9.10 -5.08
N THR A 188 34.12 -8.01 -5.26
CA THR A 188 33.67 -6.63 -5.00
C THR A 188 32.51 -6.17 -5.89
N LYS A 189 32.36 -6.74 -7.09
CA LYS A 189 31.22 -6.50 -7.99
C LYS A 189 30.09 -7.50 -7.80
N GLY A 190 30.25 -8.48 -6.91
CA GLY A 190 29.26 -9.50 -6.60
C GLY A 190 29.25 -10.62 -7.62
N GLY A 191 28.06 -10.98 -8.09
CA GLY A 191 27.85 -12.04 -9.08
C GLY A 191 26.76 -13.02 -8.68
N THR A 192 26.76 -14.18 -9.33
CA THR A 192 25.68 -15.16 -9.24
C THR A 192 25.49 -15.73 -7.83
N HIS A 193 26.53 -15.82 -7.00
CA HIS A 193 26.42 -16.22 -5.59
C HIS A 193 25.72 -15.18 -4.72
N VAL A 194 25.96 -13.90 -4.99
CA VAL A 194 25.32 -12.79 -4.26
C VAL A 194 23.84 -12.75 -4.60
N ASP A 195 23.51 -12.82 -5.89
CA ASP A 195 22.11 -12.82 -6.34
C ASP A 195 21.35 -14.04 -5.79
N TYR A 196 21.98 -15.22 -5.80
CA TYR A 196 21.40 -16.45 -5.24
C TYR A 196 20.97 -16.29 -3.78
N VAL A 197 21.84 -15.74 -2.92
CA VAL A 197 21.53 -15.51 -1.50
C VAL A 197 20.55 -14.35 -1.30
N ALA A 198 20.78 -13.22 -1.97
CA ALA A 198 19.96 -12.03 -1.82
C ALA A 198 18.51 -12.27 -2.27
N ASP A 199 18.29 -12.98 -3.38
CA ASP A 199 16.96 -13.23 -3.92
C ASP A 199 16.12 -14.13 -3.01
N HIS A 200 16.74 -15.11 -2.33
CA HIS A 200 16.07 -15.94 -1.32
C HIS A 200 15.56 -15.10 -0.14
N VAL A 201 16.40 -14.19 0.36
CA VAL A 201 16.04 -13.27 1.45
C VAL A 201 14.96 -12.29 1.01
N VAL A 202 15.09 -11.69 -0.18
CA VAL A 202 14.10 -10.78 -0.78
C VAL A 202 12.74 -11.46 -0.88
N LYS A 203 12.67 -12.72 -1.33
CA LYS A 203 11.41 -13.47 -1.43
C LYS A 203 10.70 -13.59 -0.07
N LYS A 204 11.42 -13.99 0.98
CA LYS A 204 10.88 -14.10 2.34
C LYS A 204 10.43 -12.75 2.90
N VAL A 205 11.23 -11.69 2.69
CA VAL A 205 10.85 -10.32 3.09
C VAL A 205 9.60 -9.86 2.34
N GLN A 206 9.52 -10.07 1.03
CA GLN A 206 8.34 -9.70 0.22
C GLN A 206 7.06 -10.41 0.66
N GLU A 207 7.11 -11.69 0.99
CA GLU A 207 5.95 -12.43 1.51
C GLU A 207 5.42 -11.78 2.79
N MET A 208 6.32 -11.36 3.68
CA MET A 208 5.94 -10.66 4.90
C MET A 208 5.39 -9.27 4.58
N VAL A 209 6.11 -8.47 3.78
CA VAL A 209 5.67 -7.11 3.43
C VAL A 209 4.30 -7.14 2.74
N LYS A 210 4.01 -8.12 1.86
CA LYS A 210 2.67 -8.32 1.27
C LYS A 210 1.58 -8.55 2.32
N LYS A 211 1.87 -9.27 3.41
CA LYS A 211 0.91 -9.47 4.52
C LYS A 211 0.66 -8.17 5.30
N LYS A 212 1.69 -7.33 5.50
CA LYS A 212 1.56 -6.03 6.20
C LYS A 212 1.04 -4.90 5.30
N ASN A 213 1.27 -4.95 3.99
CA ASN A 213 0.99 -3.88 3.04
C ASN A 213 -0.50 -3.80 2.68
N LYS A 214 -1.26 -3.05 3.48
CA LYS A 214 -2.67 -2.73 3.23
C LYS A 214 -2.88 -1.71 2.10
N ALA A 215 -1.82 -1.04 1.63
CA ALA A 215 -1.92 0.02 0.63
C ALA A 215 -2.05 -0.50 -0.81
N GLY A 216 -1.79 -1.78 -1.06
CA GLY A 216 -1.94 -2.41 -2.39
C GLY A 216 -0.90 -1.98 -3.43
N VAL A 217 0.16 -1.27 -3.01
CA VAL A 217 1.27 -0.87 -3.88
C VAL A 217 2.11 -2.11 -4.23
N LYS A 218 2.30 -2.39 -5.53
CA LYS A 218 3.17 -3.48 -5.99
C LYS A 218 4.63 -3.17 -5.66
N ILE A 219 5.32 -4.15 -5.09
CA ILE A 219 6.73 -4.07 -4.68
C ILE A 219 7.57 -4.89 -5.65
N GLN A 220 8.66 -4.32 -6.12
CA GLN A 220 9.64 -5.01 -6.99
C GLN A 220 10.79 -5.58 -6.16
N ASN A 221 11.46 -6.63 -6.64
CA ASN A 221 12.58 -7.28 -5.94
C ASN A 221 13.70 -6.28 -5.63
N LYS A 222 14.05 -5.45 -6.62
CA LYS A 222 15.07 -4.40 -6.46
C LYS A 222 14.76 -3.48 -5.28
N GLN A 223 13.50 -3.04 -5.14
CA GLN A 223 13.10 -2.12 -4.07
C GLN A 223 13.27 -2.70 -2.67
N VAL A 224 13.22 -4.02 -2.52
CA VAL A 224 13.51 -4.68 -1.23
C VAL A 224 15.02 -4.86 -1.06
N LYS A 225 15.69 -5.27 -2.14
CA LYS A 225 17.14 -5.47 -2.18
C LYS A 225 17.89 -4.19 -1.82
N ASP A 226 17.41 -3.02 -2.25
CA ASP A 226 18.01 -1.72 -1.97
C ASP A 226 18.07 -1.38 -0.46
N HIS A 227 17.30 -2.07 0.41
CA HIS A 227 17.36 -1.88 1.86
C HIS A 227 18.25 -2.92 2.59
N MET A 228 19.02 -3.72 1.86
CA MET A 228 19.78 -4.84 2.41
C MET A 228 21.28 -4.62 2.28
N TRP A 229 22.02 -4.98 3.34
CA TRP A 229 23.46 -5.21 3.30
C TRP A 229 23.75 -6.70 3.49
N VAL A 230 24.32 -7.34 2.47
CA VAL A 230 24.54 -8.78 2.45
C VAL A 230 26.04 -9.11 2.52
N PHE A 231 26.41 -9.99 3.43
CA PHE A 231 27.77 -10.50 3.59
C PHE A 231 27.80 -11.99 3.30
N ILE A 232 28.70 -12.45 2.44
CA ILE A 232 28.77 -13.86 2.02
C ILE A 232 30.22 -14.33 2.05
N ASN A 233 30.47 -15.47 2.68
CA ASN A 233 31.73 -16.20 2.54
C ASN A 233 31.39 -17.61 2.06
N CYS A 234 31.85 -17.98 0.87
CA CYS A 234 31.53 -19.27 0.30
C CYS A 234 32.70 -19.99 -0.39
N LEU A 235 32.58 -21.32 -0.43
CA LEU A 235 33.50 -22.23 -1.11
C LEU A 235 32.81 -22.84 -2.32
N ILE A 236 33.25 -22.43 -3.51
CA ILE A 236 32.66 -22.79 -4.80
C ILE A 236 33.62 -23.70 -5.57
N GLU A 237 33.11 -24.77 -6.15
CA GLU A 237 33.89 -25.67 -7.01
C GLU A 237 34.19 -25.01 -8.35
N ASN A 238 35.47 -24.96 -8.71
CA ASN A 238 35.95 -24.50 -10.02
C ASN A 238 35.26 -23.21 -10.51
N PRO A 239 35.29 -22.11 -9.72
CA PRO A 239 34.53 -20.90 -10.01
C PRO A 239 34.99 -20.24 -11.31
N THR A 240 34.03 -19.63 -12.01
CA THR A 240 34.26 -18.81 -13.21
C THR A 240 33.95 -17.34 -12.90
N PHE A 241 34.72 -16.45 -13.52
CA PHE A 241 34.62 -15.01 -13.32
C PHE A 241 34.58 -14.30 -14.67
N ASP A 242 34.15 -13.04 -14.67
CA ASP A 242 34.13 -12.18 -15.86
C ASP A 242 35.54 -11.88 -16.42
N SER A 243 36.54 -11.85 -15.54
CA SER A 243 37.90 -11.38 -15.85
C SER A 243 38.93 -11.95 -14.87
N GLN A 244 40.22 -11.70 -15.15
CA GLN A 244 41.33 -12.16 -14.31
C GLN A 244 41.37 -11.50 -12.92
N THR A 245 40.76 -10.32 -12.74
CA THR A 245 40.67 -9.66 -11.44
C THR A 245 39.71 -10.40 -10.49
N LYS A 246 38.78 -11.18 -11.05
CA LYS A 246 37.82 -12.03 -10.31
C LYS A 246 36.89 -11.27 -9.38
N GLU A 247 36.48 -10.07 -9.80
CA GLU A 247 35.60 -9.20 -9.03
C GLU A 247 34.12 -9.61 -9.14
N ASN A 248 33.73 -10.25 -10.23
CA ASN A 248 32.36 -10.70 -10.49
C ASN A 248 32.31 -12.20 -10.86
N MET A 249 31.60 -13.01 -10.07
CA MET A 249 31.45 -14.44 -10.34
C MET A 249 30.30 -14.72 -11.32
N THR A 250 30.54 -15.56 -12.32
CA THR A 250 29.58 -15.84 -13.41
C THR A 250 29.05 -17.28 -13.42
N LEU A 251 29.59 -18.15 -12.56
CA LEU A 251 29.23 -19.57 -12.55
C LEU A 251 27.73 -19.76 -12.25
N GLN A 252 27.06 -20.68 -12.96
CA GLN A 252 25.65 -20.96 -12.71
C GLN A 252 25.46 -21.69 -11.38
N VAL A 253 24.38 -21.36 -10.65
CA VAL A 253 24.07 -21.90 -9.31
C VAL A 253 24.11 -23.43 -9.24
N LYS A 254 23.63 -24.11 -10.29
CA LYS A 254 23.62 -25.59 -10.37
C LYS A 254 25.02 -26.23 -10.30
N ASN A 255 26.07 -25.46 -10.60
CA ASN A 255 27.45 -25.92 -10.64
C ASN A 255 28.27 -25.48 -9.41
N PHE A 256 27.66 -24.89 -8.37
CA PHE A 256 28.39 -24.44 -7.18
C PHE A 256 29.03 -25.58 -6.36
N GLY A 257 28.59 -26.83 -6.59
CA GLY A 257 29.00 -27.99 -5.82
C GLY A 257 28.40 -28.02 -4.40
N SER A 258 27.54 -27.07 -4.06
CA SER A 258 26.85 -26.97 -2.77
C SER A 258 25.64 -26.04 -2.85
N LYS A 259 24.74 -26.15 -1.88
CA LYS A 259 23.55 -25.29 -1.74
C LYS A 259 23.68 -24.38 -0.52
N CYS A 260 23.05 -23.22 -0.59
CA CYS A 260 22.92 -22.29 0.52
C CYS A 260 21.46 -22.21 0.94
N ASP A 261 21.08 -23.02 1.92
CA ASP A 261 19.73 -23.06 2.47
C ASP A 261 19.75 -22.61 3.95
N PRO A 262 19.69 -21.28 4.23
CA PRO A 262 19.62 -20.77 5.59
C PRO A 262 18.40 -21.29 6.37
N SER A 263 18.52 -21.36 7.69
CA SER A 263 17.46 -21.87 8.55
C SER A 263 16.25 -20.94 8.64
N GLU A 264 15.08 -21.49 9.00
CA GLU A 264 13.89 -20.65 9.29
C GLU A 264 14.13 -19.71 10.47
N LYS A 265 15.04 -20.05 11.40
CA LYS A 265 15.46 -19.15 12.49
C LYS A 265 16.18 -17.92 11.94
N PHE A 266 17.08 -18.10 10.98
CA PHE A 266 17.76 -17.01 10.28
C PHE A 266 16.74 -16.07 9.61
N TYR A 267 15.83 -16.61 8.81
CA TYR A 267 14.80 -15.78 8.15
C TYR A 267 13.90 -15.05 9.15
N THR A 268 13.52 -15.71 10.25
CA THR A 268 12.71 -15.08 11.31
C THR A 268 13.43 -13.89 11.95
N GLN A 269 14.75 -13.98 12.12
CA GLN A 269 15.57 -12.88 12.64
C GLN A 269 15.73 -11.75 11.61
N VAL A 270 15.95 -12.08 10.33
CA VAL A 270 16.02 -11.09 9.23
C VAL A 270 14.71 -10.30 9.11
N LEU A 271 13.55 -10.95 9.27
CA LEU A 271 12.26 -10.24 9.26
C LEU A 271 12.08 -9.25 10.43
N LYS A 272 12.89 -9.36 11.48
CA LYS A 272 12.86 -8.51 12.68
C LYS A 272 14.03 -7.51 12.76
N CYS A 273 14.99 -7.54 11.83
CA CYS A 273 16.17 -6.67 11.87
C CYS A 273 15.95 -5.26 11.29
N GLY A 274 14.70 -4.88 11.01
CA GLY A 274 14.32 -3.53 10.55
C GLY A 274 14.06 -3.40 9.05
N ILE A 275 14.52 -4.34 8.21
CA ILE A 275 14.34 -4.29 6.74
C ILE A 275 12.86 -4.18 6.34
N VAL A 276 11.99 -4.99 6.96
CA VAL A 276 10.54 -4.98 6.67
C VAL A 276 9.93 -3.62 6.96
N ASP A 277 10.31 -3.01 8.09
CA ASP A 277 9.72 -1.74 8.54
C ASP A 277 10.27 -0.56 7.73
N ALA A 278 11.54 -0.60 7.31
CA ALA A 278 12.13 0.35 6.37
C ALA A 278 11.42 0.31 5.00
N VAL A 279 11.21 -0.88 4.45
CA VAL A 279 10.45 -1.06 3.19
C VAL A 279 9.01 -0.55 3.33
N MET A 280 8.33 -0.84 4.44
CA MET A 280 6.97 -0.34 4.69
C MET A 280 6.91 1.18 4.79
N SER A 281 7.90 1.80 5.45
CA SER A 281 8.01 3.26 5.57
C SER A 281 8.25 3.92 4.20
N TRP A 282 9.14 3.34 3.39
CA TRP A 282 9.37 3.78 2.02
C TRP A 282 8.10 3.66 1.15
N LEU A 283 7.34 2.57 1.27
CA LEU A 283 6.08 2.38 0.55
C LEU A 283 5.04 3.43 0.96
N ALA A 284 4.91 3.69 2.26
CA ALA A 284 4.02 4.73 2.77
C ALA A 284 4.40 6.10 2.21
N PHE A 285 5.70 6.44 2.23
CA PHE A 285 6.21 7.69 1.67
C PHE A 285 5.92 7.81 0.17
N LYS A 286 6.17 6.75 -0.61
CA LYS A 286 5.93 6.72 -2.06
C LYS A 286 4.45 6.87 -2.40
N ALA A 287 3.59 6.13 -1.72
CA ALA A 287 2.14 6.25 -1.84
C ALA A 287 1.73 7.70 -1.58
N GLN A 288 2.18 8.28 -0.47
CA GLN A 288 1.84 9.66 -0.12
C GLN A 288 2.33 10.69 -1.16
N LYS A 289 3.52 10.49 -1.72
CA LYS A 289 4.06 11.33 -2.81
C LYS A 289 3.17 11.27 -4.06
N GLN A 290 2.62 10.10 -4.41
CA GLN A 290 1.70 9.94 -5.54
C GLN A 290 0.36 10.67 -5.32
N LEU A 291 -0.18 10.65 -4.10
CA LEU A 291 -1.36 11.46 -3.77
C LEU A 291 -1.06 12.96 -3.87
N GLY A 292 0.11 13.39 -3.38
CA GLY A 292 0.55 14.78 -3.49
C GLY A 292 0.64 15.28 -4.94
N GLN A 293 1.02 14.41 -5.89
CA GLN A 293 1.05 14.76 -7.32
C GLN A 293 -0.33 15.03 -7.92
N LYS A 294 -1.43 14.55 -7.32
CA LYS A 294 -2.80 14.86 -7.75
C LYS A 294 -3.29 16.21 -7.23
N CYS A 295 -2.67 16.72 -6.17
CA CYS A 295 -2.93 18.06 -5.65
C CYS A 295 -2.19 19.10 -6.49
N SER A 296 -2.84 20.23 -6.76
CA SER A 296 -2.14 21.39 -7.30
C SER A 296 -1.43 22.12 -6.17
N SER A 297 -0.11 22.30 -6.28
CA SER A 297 0.65 23.14 -5.34
C SER A 297 0.32 24.62 -5.49
N LYS A 298 -0.18 25.03 -6.66
CA LYS A 298 -0.58 26.41 -6.97
C LYS A 298 -2.10 26.55 -7.02
N LYS A 299 -2.60 27.63 -6.43
CA LYS A 299 -4.01 28.04 -6.53
C LYS A 299 -4.26 28.56 -7.95
N HIS A 300 -5.02 27.82 -8.75
CA HIS A 300 -5.44 28.26 -10.09
C HIS A 300 -6.79 28.97 -10.01
N SER A 301 -6.96 30.07 -10.75
CA SER A 301 -8.25 30.77 -10.84
C SER A 301 -9.27 30.03 -11.71
N LYS A 302 -8.84 29.35 -12.78
CA LYS A 302 -9.73 28.56 -13.64
C LYS A 302 -9.29 27.10 -13.72
N LEU A 303 -10.26 26.19 -13.65
CA LEU A 303 -10.04 24.75 -13.85
C LEU A 303 -10.49 24.34 -15.25
N LYS A 304 -9.75 23.42 -15.86
CA LYS A 304 -10.11 22.77 -17.13
C LYS A 304 -10.25 21.27 -16.90
N GLY A 305 -11.14 20.62 -17.66
CA GLY A 305 -11.25 19.16 -17.68
C GLY A 305 -11.99 18.53 -16.50
N ILE A 306 -12.81 19.30 -15.76
CA ILE A 306 -13.74 18.76 -14.75
C ILE A 306 -15.16 18.90 -15.31
N PRO A 307 -15.76 17.83 -15.85
CA PRO A 307 -17.12 17.88 -16.40
C PRO A 307 -18.14 18.25 -15.32
N LYS A 308 -19.19 18.98 -15.70
CA LYS A 308 -20.34 19.37 -14.86
C LYS A 308 -20.07 20.35 -13.71
N LEU A 309 -18.83 20.80 -13.51
CA LEU A 309 -18.53 21.89 -12.57
C LEU A 309 -19.09 23.21 -13.12
N GLU A 310 -19.98 23.84 -12.37
CA GLU A 310 -20.29 25.27 -12.52
C GLU A 310 -19.39 26.03 -11.56
N ASP A 311 -18.31 26.61 -12.06
CA ASP A 311 -17.30 27.27 -11.23
C ASP A 311 -17.75 28.69 -10.86
N ALA A 312 -17.55 29.11 -9.61
CA ALA A 312 -17.80 30.49 -9.22
C ALA A 312 -16.78 31.42 -9.89
N ASN A 313 -17.20 32.62 -10.31
CA ASN A 313 -16.29 33.54 -11.02
C ASN A 313 -15.08 33.93 -10.18
N ASP A 314 -15.26 34.06 -8.86
CA ASP A 314 -14.19 34.43 -7.92
C ASP A 314 -13.43 33.20 -7.36
N ALA A 315 -13.80 31.98 -7.74
CA ALA A 315 -13.13 30.78 -7.25
C ALA A 315 -11.64 30.78 -7.58
N GLY A 316 -10.79 30.50 -6.59
CA GLY A 316 -9.34 30.53 -6.79
C GLY A 316 -8.71 31.92 -6.96
N THR A 317 -9.46 33.01 -6.80
CA THR A 317 -8.94 34.38 -6.79
C THR A 317 -8.63 34.87 -5.36
N ARG A 318 -8.33 36.16 -5.18
CA ARG A 318 -8.19 36.78 -3.84
C ARG A 318 -9.48 36.73 -3.00
N ASN A 319 -10.64 36.64 -3.64
CA ASN A 319 -11.96 36.61 -3.00
C ASN A 319 -12.44 35.17 -2.67
N SER A 320 -11.59 34.15 -2.89
CA SER A 320 -12.00 32.74 -2.78
C SER A 320 -12.54 32.34 -1.41
N ILE A 321 -12.15 33.05 -0.34
CA ILE A 321 -12.62 32.81 1.02
C ILE A 321 -14.12 33.08 1.19
N ASP A 322 -14.68 33.97 0.36
CA ASP A 322 -16.11 34.26 0.32
C ASP A 322 -16.87 33.28 -0.58
N CYS A 323 -16.17 32.53 -1.42
CA CYS A 323 -16.78 31.56 -2.31
C CYS A 323 -17.23 30.30 -1.57
N THR A 324 -18.42 29.81 -1.95
CA THR A 324 -19.03 28.58 -1.45
C THR A 324 -19.24 27.59 -2.59
N LEU A 325 -18.71 26.38 -2.46
CA LEU A 325 -18.99 25.29 -3.39
C LEU A 325 -20.21 24.51 -2.88
N ILE A 326 -21.26 24.42 -3.68
CA ILE A 326 -22.44 23.61 -3.40
C ILE A 326 -22.24 22.22 -4.01
N LEU A 327 -22.17 21.19 -3.17
CA LEU A 327 -22.14 19.79 -3.60
C LEU A 327 -23.55 19.23 -3.61
N THR A 328 -23.99 18.76 -4.78
CA THR A 328 -25.36 18.29 -4.96
C THR A 328 -25.44 16.78 -5.11
N GLU A 329 -26.51 16.18 -4.58
CA GLU A 329 -26.83 14.76 -4.83
C GLU A 329 -27.38 14.57 -6.25
N GLY A 330 -26.50 14.20 -7.17
CA GLY A 330 -26.85 13.98 -8.57
C GLY A 330 -27.19 15.25 -9.36
N ASP A 331 -27.57 15.04 -10.63
CA ASP A 331 -27.88 16.12 -11.58
C ASP A 331 -29.24 16.78 -11.30
N SER A 332 -30.17 16.06 -10.64
CA SER A 332 -31.49 16.60 -10.25
C SER A 332 -31.32 17.74 -9.25
N ALA A 333 -30.56 17.53 -8.18
CA ALA A 333 -30.26 18.57 -7.20
C ALA A 333 -29.38 19.68 -7.81
N LYS A 334 -28.47 19.36 -8.75
CA LYS A 334 -27.71 20.38 -9.49
C LYS A 334 -28.63 21.40 -10.16
N THR A 335 -29.69 20.94 -10.83
CA THR A 335 -30.61 21.83 -11.56
C THR A 335 -31.29 22.84 -10.63
N LEU A 336 -31.64 22.40 -9.42
CA LEU A 336 -32.18 23.26 -8.36
C LEU A 336 -31.14 24.30 -7.91
N ALA A 337 -29.91 23.87 -7.63
CA ALA A 337 -28.82 24.77 -7.22
C ALA A 337 -28.51 25.83 -8.29
N VAL A 338 -28.42 25.41 -9.57
CA VAL A 338 -28.17 26.31 -10.71
C VAL A 338 -29.31 27.34 -10.87
N SER A 339 -30.55 26.94 -10.62
CA SER A 339 -31.69 27.87 -10.61
C SER A 339 -31.57 28.89 -9.46
N GLY A 340 -31.09 28.45 -8.30
CA GLY A 340 -30.78 29.29 -7.15
C GLY A 340 -29.64 30.30 -7.38
N LEU A 341 -28.64 29.93 -8.20
CA LEU A 341 -27.54 30.85 -8.58
C LEU A 341 -28.04 32.13 -9.27
N ALA A 342 -29.21 32.11 -9.90
CA ALA A 342 -29.83 33.30 -10.48
C ALA A 342 -30.22 34.35 -9.43
N VAL A 343 -30.35 33.94 -8.15
CA VAL A 343 -30.68 34.82 -7.03
C VAL A 343 -29.42 35.26 -6.29
N VAL A 344 -28.55 34.32 -5.94
CA VAL A 344 -27.35 34.60 -5.11
C VAL A 344 -26.13 35.05 -5.92
N GLY A 345 -26.21 34.99 -7.25
CA GLY A 345 -25.13 35.34 -8.16
C GLY A 345 -24.12 34.21 -8.39
N ARG A 346 -23.37 34.32 -9.48
CA ARG A 346 -22.32 33.35 -9.89
C ARG A 346 -20.93 33.69 -9.38
N ASP A 347 -20.75 34.85 -8.77
CA ASP A 347 -19.42 35.29 -8.34
C ASP A 347 -18.92 34.47 -7.15
N LYS A 348 -19.80 34.24 -6.17
CA LYS A 348 -19.46 33.58 -4.90
C LYS A 348 -19.92 32.14 -4.79
N TYR A 349 -20.69 31.62 -5.74
CA TYR A 349 -21.28 30.28 -5.62
C TYR A 349 -20.96 29.41 -6.83
N GLY A 350 -20.37 28.26 -6.55
CA GLY A 350 -20.12 27.19 -7.54
C GLY A 350 -20.98 25.96 -7.23
N VAL A 351 -21.18 25.09 -8.20
CA VAL A 351 -22.01 23.87 -8.06
C VAL A 351 -21.30 22.68 -8.68
N PHE A 352 -21.22 21.56 -7.95
CA PHE A 352 -20.69 20.30 -8.46
C PHE A 352 -21.55 19.10 -8.03
N PRO A 353 -22.09 18.30 -8.98
CA PRO A 353 -22.90 17.14 -8.66
C PRO A 353 -22.05 15.90 -8.36
N LEU A 354 -22.38 15.22 -7.26
CA LEU A 354 -21.85 13.89 -6.96
C LEU A 354 -22.59 12.84 -7.80
N ARG A 355 -21.85 11.87 -8.35
CA ARG A 355 -22.45 10.78 -9.17
C ARG A 355 -23.20 9.72 -8.36
N GLY A 356 -23.08 9.73 -7.04
CA GLY A 356 -23.69 8.76 -6.13
C GLY A 356 -23.02 8.78 -4.75
N LYS A 357 -23.13 7.66 -4.02
CA LYS A 357 -22.50 7.52 -2.70
C LYS A 357 -20.98 7.66 -2.82
N MET A 358 -20.41 8.54 -2.01
CA MET A 358 -18.98 8.76 -1.96
C MET A 358 -18.25 7.53 -1.39
N LEU A 359 -17.03 7.28 -1.87
CA LEU A 359 -16.19 6.21 -1.33
C LEU A 359 -15.79 6.55 0.12
N ASN A 360 -16.00 5.62 1.07
CA ASN A 360 -15.48 5.76 2.42
C ASN A 360 -13.94 5.68 2.41
N VAL A 361 -13.29 6.84 2.49
CA VAL A 361 -11.83 6.97 2.35
C VAL A 361 -11.04 6.35 3.49
N ARG A 362 -11.60 6.21 4.69
CA ARG A 362 -10.94 5.57 5.84
C ARG A 362 -10.61 4.10 5.58
N GLU A 363 -11.43 3.47 4.74
CA GLU A 363 -11.41 2.04 4.48
C GLU A 363 -10.97 1.70 3.06
N ALA A 364 -10.70 2.74 2.26
CA ALA A 364 -10.28 2.60 0.88
C ALA A 364 -8.77 2.35 0.80
N SER A 365 -8.37 1.42 -0.06
CA SER A 365 -6.97 1.27 -0.42
C SER A 365 -6.46 2.52 -1.14
N HIS A 366 -5.15 2.74 -1.05
CA HIS A 366 -4.50 3.85 -1.74
C HIS A 366 -4.81 3.91 -3.24
N LYS A 367 -4.83 2.74 -3.88
CA LYS A 367 -5.19 2.58 -5.29
C LYS A 367 -6.63 3.04 -5.56
N GLN A 368 -7.59 2.62 -4.74
CA GLN A 368 -8.99 3.02 -4.89
C GLN A 368 -9.18 4.54 -4.77
N ILE A 369 -8.46 5.19 -3.87
CA ILE A 369 -8.51 6.66 -3.72
C ILE A 369 -7.94 7.35 -4.97
N LEU A 370 -6.78 6.90 -5.45
CA LEU A 370 -6.13 7.47 -6.64
C LEU A 370 -6.93 7.31 -7.93
N GLU A 371 -7.63 6.19 -8.08
CA GLU A 371 -8.45 5.89 -9.27
C GLU A 371 -9.85 6.51 -9.19
N ASN A 372 -10.30 6.95 -8.01
CA ASN A 372 -11.61 7.56 -7.85
C ASN A 372 -11.64 8.98 -8.42
N ALA A 373 -12.30 9.14 -9.57
CA ALA A 373 -12.40 10.43 -10.25
C ALA A 373 -13.14 11.50 -9.42
N GLU A 374 -14.17 11.13 -8.64
CA GLU A 374 -14.96 12.07 -7.84
C GLU A 374 -14.10 12.70 -6.74
N ILE A 375 -13.35 11.89 -5.98
CA ILE A 375 -12.42 12.39 -4.95
C ILE A 375 -11.37 13.31 -5.59
N ASN A 376 -10.76 12.88 -6.69
CA ASN A 376 -9.75 13.68 -7.39
C ASN A 376 -10.32 15.01 -7.90
N ASN A 377 -11.56 15.02 -8.39
CA ASN A 377 -12.22 16.25 -8.83
C ASN A 377 -12.49 17.18 -7.64
N LEU A 378 -13.02 16.68 -6.53
CA LEU A 378 -13.26 17.49 -5.33
C LEU A 378 -11.98 18.13 -4.78
N ILE A 379 -10.89 17.37 -4.72
CA ILE A 379 -9.57 17.87 -4.29
C ILE A 379 -9.13 19.02 -5.19
N LYS A 380 -9.28 18.88 -6.51
CA LYS A 380 -8.93 19.93 -7.48
C LYS A 380 -9.84 21.14 -7.39
N ILE A 381 -11.15 20.94 -7.27
CA ILE A 381 -12.15 22.03 -7.21
C ILE A 381 -11.90 22.90 -5.99
N LEU A 382 -11.73 22.26 -4.82
CA LEU A 382 -11.49 22.94 -3.54
C LEU A 382 -10.06 23.45 -3.39
N GLY A 383 -9.10 22.93 -4.17
CA GLY A 383 -7.69 23.28 -4.03
C GLY A 383 -7.03 22.63 -2.81
N LEU A 384 -7.53 21.47 -2.40
CA LEU A 384 -7.03 20.74 -1.23
C LEU A 384 -5.67 20.11 -1.51
N GLN A 385 -4.84 20.08 -0.48
CA GLN A 385 -3.49 19.53 -0.51
C GLN A 385 -3.30 18.51 0.61
N TYR A 386 -2.89 17.29 0.26
CA TYR A 386 -2.48 16.29 1.27
C TYR A 386 -1.29 16.82 2.08
N LYS A 387 -1.21 16.44 3.37
CA LYS A 387 -0.22 16.89 4.38
C LYS A 387 -0.34 18.34 4.85
N LYS A 388 -1.10 19.20 4.16
CA LYS A 388 -1.35 20.55 4.66
C LYS A 388 -2.37 20.48 5.80
N LYS A 389 -2.02 21.06 6.95
CA LYS A 389 -2.97 21.35 8.02
C LYS A 389 -3.60 22.71 7.73
N TYR A 390 -4.93 22.78 7.81
CA TYR A 390 -5.69 24.02 7.66
C TYR A 390 -6.19 24.42 9.03
N GLU A 391 -5.50 25.32 9.70
CA GLU A 391 -5.79 25.69 11.10
C GLU A 391 -6.19 27.16 11.22
N THR A 392 -5.81 27.99 10.25
CA THR A 392 -6.02 29.44 10.25
C THR A 392 -6.90 29.91 9.09
N GLU A 393 -7.37 31.15 9.18
CA GLU A 393 -8.07 31.78 8.06
C GLU A 393 -7.17 31.96 6.83
N ASP A 394 -5.87 32.23 7.04
CA ASP A 394 -4.88 32.32 5.96
C ASP A 394 -4.71 30.97 5.23
N ASP A 395 -4.83 29.85 5.95
CA ASP A 395 -4.87 28.55 5.31
C ASP A 395 -6.11 28.39 4.41
N LEU A 396 -7.29 28.86 4.84
CA LEU A 396 -8.50 28.85 4.01
C LEU A 396 -8.33 29.72 2.77
N ARG A 397 -7.60 30.85 2.84
CA ARG A 397 -7.29 31.68 1.67
C ARG A 397 -6.49 30.94 0.61
N THR A 398 -5.78 29.86 0.96
CA THR A 398 -5.09 29.02 -0.02
C THR A 398 -6.03 28.11 -0.82
N LEU A 399 -7.23 27.84 -0.30
CA LEU A 399 -8.27 27.08 -0.98
C LEU A 399 -8.93 27.90 -2.08
N ARG A 400 -9.54 27.18 -3.02
CA ARG A 400 -10.33 27.75 -4.12
C ARG A 400 -11.71 28.25 -3.67
N TYR A 401 -12.23 27.64 -2.61
CA TYR A 401 -13.50 27.94 -1.98
C TYR A 401 -13.27 27.96 -0.47
N GLY A 402 -13.74 29.01 0.21
CA GLY A 402 -13.66 29.12 1.67
C GLY A 402 -14.73 28.30 2.39
N ARG A 403 -15.78 27.87 1.68
CA ARG A 403 -16.88 27.07 2.24
C ARG A 403 -17.30 25.95 1.29
N LEU A 404 -17.76 24.86 1.88
CA LEU A 404 -18.36 23.71 1.24
C LEU A 404 -19.77 23.52 1.79
N MET A 405 -20.77 23.67 0.94
CA MET A 405 -22.18 23.50 1.28
C MET A 405 -22.69 22.19 0.71
N ILE A 406 -23.20 21.31 1.57
CA ILE A 406 -23.78 20.03 1.17
C ILE A 406 -25.27 20.23 0.88
N MET A 407 -25.72 19.82 -0.30
CA MET A 407 -27.11 19.92 -0.73
C MET A 407 -27.59 18.56 -1.25
N THR A 408 -28.07 17.74 -0.32
CA THR A 408 -28.62 16.40 -0.60
C THR A 408 -30.13 16.39 -0.46
N ASP A 409 -30.77 15.34 -0.97
CA ASP A 409 -32.18 15.12 -0.68
C ASP A 409 -32.37 14.99 0.84
N GLN A 410 -33.51 15.49 1.35
CA GLN A 410 -33.85 15.43 2.78
C GLN A 410 -34.45 14.07 3.12
N ASP A 411 -33.74 13.02 2.72
CA ASP A 411 -34.02 11.63 3.03
C ASP A 411 -32.81 10.97 3.69
N GLN A 412 -32.97 9.70 4.04
CA GLN A 412 -31.96 8.95 4.76
C GLN A 412 -30.69 8.69 3.92
N ASP A 413 -30.82 8.45 2.61
CA ASP A 413 -29.65 8.21 1.76
C ASP A 413 -28.85 9.51 1.56
N GLY A 414 -29.52 10.66 1.52
CA GLY A 414 -28.91 11.98 1.58
C GLY A 414 -28.12 12.19 2.88
N SER A 415 -28.68 11.84 4.03
CA SER A 415 -27.98 11.86 5.32
C SER A 415 -26.69 11.01 5.32
N HIS A 416 -26.70 9.86 4.65
CA HIS A 416 -25.49 9.06 4.49
C HIS A 416 -24.43 9.74 3.60
N ILE A 417 -24.84 10.41 2.53
CA ILE A 417 -23.92 11.18 1.66
C ILE A 417 -23.28 12.32 2.46
N LYS A 418 -24.05 13.06 3.27
CA LYS A 418 -23.53 14.08 4.19
C LYS A 418 -22.47 13.48 5.11
N GLY A 419 -22.78 12.35 5.74
CA GLY A 419 -21.85 11.66 6.63
C GLY A 419 -20.55 11.21 5.94
N LEU A 420 -20.64 10.69 4.71
CA LEU A 420 -19.47 10.30 3.92
C LEU A 420 -18.59 11.50 3.55
N LEU A 421 -19.18 12.66 3.23
CA LEU A 421 -18.45 13.90 2.97
C LEU A 421 -17.77 14.43 4.24
N ILE A 422 -18.47 14.45 5.37
CA ILE A 422 -17.90 14.81 6.69
C ILE A 422 -16.71 13.90 6.99
N ASN A 423 -16.87 12.58 6.82
CA ASN A 423 -15.82 11.60 7.02
C ASN A 423 -14.63 11.79 6.05
N PHE A 424 -14.89 12.15 4.79
CA PHE A 424 -13.85 12.45 3.82
C PHE A 424 -12.96 13.61 4.25
N ILE A 425 -13.56 14.71 4.74
CA ILE A 425 -12.82 15.85 5.27
C ILE A 425 -12.15 15.49 6.60
N HIS A 426 -12.87 14.84 7.53
CA HIS A 426 -12.34 14.46 8.84
C HIS A 426 -11.10 13.56 8.73
N HIS A 427 -11.10 12.59 7.81
CA HIS A 427 -9.99 11.65 7.67
C HIS A 427 -8.73 12.29 7.07
N ASN A 428 -8.89 13.17 6.08
CA ASN A 428 -7.76 13.73 5.33
C ASN A 428 -7.28 15.08 5.88
N TRP A 429 -8.21 15.91 6.38
CA TRP A 429 -7.99 17.28 6.87
C TRP A 429 -8.86 17.57 8.11
N PRO A 430 -8.65 16.87 9.24
CA PRO A 430 -9.48 17.02 10.44
C PRO A 430 -9.55 18.47 10.96
N SER A 431 -8.44 19.21 10.85
CA SER A 431 -8.37 20.62 11.28
C SER A 431 -9.35 21.52 10.51
N LEU A 432 -9.72 21.16 9.28
CA LEU A 432 -10.65 21.93 8.45
C LEU A 432 -12.08 21.91 9.02
N LEU A 433 -12.47 20.84 9.73
CA LEU A 433 -13.78 20.76 10.40
C LEU A 433 -13.89 21.67 11.63
N ARG A 434 -12.76 22.13 12.16
CA ARG A 434 -12.72 23.09 13.27
C ARG A 434 -12.99 24.53 12.81
N LEU A 435 -12.91 24.76 11.50
CA LEU A 435 -13.18 26.04 10.85
C LEU A 435 -14.62 26.06 10.31
N PRO A 436 -15.21 27.25 10.07
CA PRO A 436 -16.55 27.38 9.48
C PRO A 436 -16.53 27.08 7.96
N PHE A 437 -15.95 25.95 7.59
CA PHE A 437 -15.78 25.48 6.22
C PHE A 437 -16.98 24.67 5.75
N LEU A 438 -17.56 23.81 6.59
CA LEU A 438 -18.63 22.90 6.18
C LEU A 438 -20.02 23.43 6.59
N GLU A 439 -20.93 23.39 5.62
CA GLU A 439 -22.31 23.86 5.77
C GLU A 439 -23.26 22.89 5.07
N GLU A 440 -24.53 23.00 5.39
CA GLU A 440 -25.60 22.25 4.76
C GLU A 440 -26.71 23.18 4.27
N PHE A 441 -27.31 22.81 3.15
CA PHE A 441 -28.54 23.40 2.65
C PHE A 441 -29.72 22.45 2.87
N ILE A 442 -30.64 22.83 3.75
CA ILE A 442 -31.87 22.08 4.05
C ILE A 442 -33.05 22.61 3.24
N THR A 443 -34.01 21.75 2.93
CA THR A 443 -35.27 22.13 2.28
C THR A 443 -36.47 21.59 3.08
N PRO A 444 -37.66 22.20 2.97
CA PRO A 444 -38.87 21.65 3.59
C PRO A 444 -39.18 20.23 3.08
N ILE A 445 -39.59 19.35 4.00
CA ILE A 445 -40.03 17.98 3.68
C ILE A 445 -41.54 17.96 3.38
N VAL A 446 -42.30 18.83 4.05
CA VAL A 446 -43.74 18.97 3.88
C VAL A 446 -44.12 20.44 3.79
N LYS A 447 -45.00 20.79 2.85
CA LYS A 447 -45.69 22.08 2.85
C LYS A 447 -47.19 21.89 2.98
N ALA A 448 -47.82 22.61 3.91
CA ALA A 448 -49.26 22.70 4.03
C ALA A 448 -49.73 24.07 3.55
N SER A 449 -50.65 24.11 2.59
CA SER A 449 -51.19 25.34 2.03
C SER A 449 -52.70 25.44 2.22
N LYS A 450 -53.20 26.60 2.64
CA LYS A 450 -54.63 26.94 2.74
C LYS A 450 -54.86 28.39 2.32
N GLY A 451 -55.47 28.59 1.15
CA GLY A 451 -55.64 29.93 0.58
C GLY A 451 -54.29 30.58 0.28
N LYS A 452 -54.00 31.72 0.92
CA LYS A 452 -52.72 32.44 0.82
C LYS A 452 -51.67 32.02 1.86
N THR A 453 -52.07 31.21 2.85
CA THR A 453 -51.17 30.80 3.93
C THR A 453 -50.44 29.52 3.53
N GLU A 454 -49.12 29.54 3.58
CA GLU A 454 -48.25 28.38 3.39
C GLU A 454 -47.38 28.15 4.63
N LEU A 455 -47.38 26.92 5.13
CA LEU A 455 -46.55 26.47 6.24
C LEU A 455 -45.56 25.43 5.73
N SER A 456 -44.28 25.64 6.01
CA SER A 456 -43.20 24.73 5.63
C SER A 456 -42.65 24.02 6.85
N PHE A 457 -42.53 22.70 6.77
CA PHE A 457 -42.06 21.82 7.83
C PHE A 457 -40.79 21.12 7.38
N TYR A 458 -39.80 21.05 8.28
CA TYR A 458 -38.46 20.54 7.98
C TYR A 458 -38.18 19.19 8.66
N SER A 459 -39.11 18.73 9.49
CA SER A 459 -39.11 17.36 10.01
C SER A 459 -40.55 16.80 9.96
N LEU A 460 -40.67 15.49 9.81
CA LEU A 460 -41.98 14.83 9.89
C LEU A 460 -42.62 14.95 11.29
N PRO A 461 -41.88 14.84 12.41
CA PRO A 461 -42.43 15.10 13.73
C PRO A 461 -43.04 16.50 13.86
N GLU A 462 -42.35 17.55 13.37
CA GLU A 462 -42.87 18.93 13.40
C GLU A 462 -44.21 19.05 12.65
N PHE A 463 -44.34 18.35 11.51
CA PHE A 463 -45.59 18.31 10.75
C PHE A 463 -46.70 17.55 11.50
N GLU A 464 -46.41 16.40 12.10
CA GLU A 464 -47.41 15.61 12.85
C GLU A 464 -47.85 16.31 14.15
N GLU A 465 -46.96 17.04 14.82
CA GLU A 465 -47.29 17.92 15.96
C GLU A 465 -48.29 19.00 15.53
N TRP A 466 -48.00 19.71 14.43
CA TRP A 466 -48.91 20.72 13.88
C TRP A 466 -50.26 20.12 13.47
N LYS A 467 -50.24 18.97 12.80
CA LYS A 467 -51.45 18.27 12.34
C LYS A 467 -52.32 17.81 13.51
N THR A 468 -51.72 17.35 14.60
CA THR A 468 -52.43 16.94 15.82
C THR A 468 -53.02 18.15 16.56
N ALA A 469 -52.28 19.27 16.58
CA ALA A 469 -52.73 20.51 17.22
C ALA A 469 -53.77 21.30 16.39
N THR A 470 -53.90 21.03 15.09
CA THR A 470 -54.76 21.80 14.17
C THR A 470 -56.05 21.04 13.85
N ASN A 471 -57.17 21.44 14.46
CA ASN A 471 -58.47 20.76 14.32
C ASN A 471 -58.99 20.66 12.86
N ASP A 472 -58.61 21.57 11.96
CA ASP A 472 -59.08 21.59 10.57
C ASP A 472 -57.99 21.27 9.53
N TRP A 473 -56.93 20.56 9.93
CA TRP A 473 -55.79 20.21 9.07
C TRP A 473 -56.20 19.52 7.75
N GLN A 474 -57.32 18.79 7.73
CA GLN A 474 -57.85 18.09 6.55
C GLN A 474 -58.25 19.05 5.41
N ARG A 475 -58.54 20.32 5.72
CA ARG A 475 -58.83 21.36 4.74
C ARG A 475 -57.58 21.97 4.10
N TRP A 476 -56.40 21.64 4.63
CA TRP A 476 -55.13 22.07 4.07
C TRP A 476 -54.69 21.12 2.96
N ARG A 477 -54.16 21.69 1.88
CA ARG A 477 -53.48 20.90 0.86
C ARG A 477 -52.06 20.60 1.35
N VAL A 478 -51.77 19.34 1.62
CA VAL A 478 -50.46 18.86 2.08
C VAL A 478 -49.66 18.32 0.89
N LYS A 479 -48.48 18.88 0.64
CA LYS A 479 -47.54 18.44 -0.40
C LYS A 479 -46.29 17.86 0.28
N TYR A 480 -45.97 16.62 -0.04
CA TYR A 480 -44.74 15.93 0.39
C TYR A 480 -43.65 16.08 -0.67
N TYR A 481 -42.45 16.49 -0.25
CA TYR A 481 -41.29 16.59 -1.12
C TYR A 481 -40.47 15.31 -0.99
N LYS A 482 -40.39 14.53 -2.08
CA LYS A 482 -39.66 13.25 -2.09
C LYS A 482 -38.17 13.41 -2.37
N GLY A 483 -37.77 14.52 -2.97
CA GLY A 483 -36.39 14.86 -3.32
C GLY A 483 -36.29 16.26 -3.90
N LEU A 484 -35.10 16.83 -3.96
CA LEU A 484 -34.84 18.19 -4.44
C LEU A 484 -35.30 18.38 -5.89
N GLY A 485 -35.25 17.33 -6.70
CA GLY A 485 -35.75 17.34 -8.08
C GLY A 485 -37.26 17.55 -8.25
N THR A 486 -38.05 17.44 -7.17
CA THR A 486 -39.50 17.68 -7.20
C THR A 486 -39.88 19.14 -6.91
N SER A 487 -38.91 19.96 -6.52
CA SER A 487 -39.11 21.39 -6.31
C SER A 487 -39.05 22.13 -7.65
N THR A 488 -39.94 23.10 -7.82
CA THR A 488 -40.01 23.97 -8.99
C THR A 488 -38.90 25.02 -8.95
N ALA A 489 -38.56 25.58 -10.12
CA ALA A 489 -37.58 26.68 -10.19
C ALA A 489 -38.00 27.92 -9.38
N LYS A 490 -39.31 28.13 -9.16
CA LYS A 490 -39.82 29.21 -8.30
C LYS A 490 -39.48 28.94 -6.83
N GLU A 491 -39.77 27.74 -6.34
CA GLU A 491 -39.42 27.32 -4.97
C GLU A 491 -37.89 27.39 -4.76
N ALA A 492 -37.09 26.99 -5.75
CA ALA A 492 -35.64 27.14 -5.69
C ALA A 492 -35.21 28.60 -5.46
N LYS A 493 -35.78 29.55 -6.20
CA LYS A 493 -35.48 30.97 -6.02
C LYS A 493 -35.90 31.48 -4.63
N GLU A 494 -37.04 31.03 -4.12
CA GLU A 494 -37.51 31.35 -2.77
C GLU A 494 -36.52 30.84 -1.70
N TYR A 495 -36.09 29.58 -1.79
CA TYR A 495 -35.14 29.00 -0.83
C TYR A 495 -33.80 29.74 -0.81
N PHE A 496 -33.29 30.11 -1.99
CA PHE A 496 -32.03 30.85 -2.11
C PHE A 496 -32.15 32.33 -1.70
N SER A 497 -33.35 32.94 -1.83
CA SER A 497 -33.61 34.28 -1.31
C SER A 497 -33.65 34.31 0.22
N ASP A 498 -34.07 33.22 0.87
CA ASP A 498 -34.02 33.03 2.32
C ASP A 498 -32.91 32.04 2.72
N MET A 499 -31.68 32.35 2.30
CA MET A 499 -30.51 31.53 2.62
C MET A 499 -30.28 31.42 4.14
N ILE A 500 -30.69 32.43 4.93
CA ILE A 500 -30.54 32.44 6.39
C ILE A 500 -31.36 31.33 7.05
N ARG A 501 -32.50 30.95 6.47
CA ARG A 501 -33.31 29.82 6.94
C ARG A 501 -32.78 28.48 6.47
N HIS A 502 -32.32 28.39 5.23
CA HIS A 502 -31.98 27.11 4.58
C HIS A 502 -30.54 26.68 4.82
N ARG A 503 -29.64 27.60 5.21
CA ARG A 503 -28.25 27.32 5.54
C ARG A 503 -28.08 26.94 7.01
N ILE A 504 -27.61 25.72 7.25
CA ILE A 504 -27.21 25.23 8.58
C ILE A 504 -25.69 25.09 8.62
N ARG A 505 -25.05 25.60 9.68
CA ARG A 505 -23.59 25.49 9.85
C ARG A 505 -23.23 24.31 10.74
N PHE A 506 -22.15 23.60 10.42
CA PHE A 506 -21.55 22.66 11.36
C PHE A 506 -20.63 23.42 12.34
N ARG A 507 -20.75 23.10 13.64
CA ARG A 507 -19.87 23.61 14.70
C ARG A 507 -19.14 22.46 15.35
N TYR A 508 -17.81 22.56 15.37
CA TYR A 508 -16.97 21.65 16.12
C TYR A 508 -16.93 22.05 17.60
N GLN A 509 -17.16 21.11 18.51
CA GLN A 509 -17.18 21.28 19.96
C GLN A 509 -16.07 20.51 20.68
N GLY A 510 -15.36 19.59 20.01
CA GLY A 510 -14.19 18.92 20.59
C GLY A 510 -14.09 17.44 20.23
N GLY A 511 -13.43 16.67 21.09
CA GLY A 511 -13.12 15.26 20.82
C GLY A 511 -14.32 14.32 20.71
N GLU A 512 -15.50 14.70 21.23
CA GLU A 512 -16.73 13.91 21.03
C GLU A 512 -17.19 13.90 19.56
N ASP A 513 -17.05 15.03 18.85
CA ASP A 513 -17.33 15.08 17.42
C ASP A 513 -16.43 14.13 16.63
N ASP A 514 -15.13 14.13 16.96
CA ASP A 514 -14.16 13.24 16.31
C ASP A 514 -14.52 11.77 16.57
N ARG A 515 -14.82 11.41 17.83
CA ARG A 515 -15.24 10.06 18.22
C ARG A 515 -16.53 9.62 17.53
N ALA A 516 -17.53 10.50 17.44
CA ALA A 516 -18.79 10.20 16.79
C ALA A 516 -18.61 9.90 15.30
N ILE A 517 -17.78 10.69 14.60
CA ILE A 517 -17.46 10.44 13.18
C ILE A 517 -16.68 9.11 13.03
N GLU A 518 -15.73 8.81 13.93
CA GLU A 518 -14.99 7.55 13.88
C GLU A 518 -15.88 6.34 14.13
N LEU A 519 -16.76 6.40 15.13
CA LEU A 519 -17.76 5.37 15.43
C LEU A 519 -18.59 5.02 14.19
N ALA A 520 -19.04 6.04 13.47
CA ALA A 520 -19.90 5.90 12.30
C ALA A 520 -19.18 5.33 11.06
N PHE A 521 -17.88 5.55 10.88
CA PHE A 521 -17.20 5.23 9.61
C PHE A 521 -16.01 4.27 9.70
N SER A 522 -15.47 4.00 10.90
CA SER A 522 -14.36 3.07 11.12
C SER A 522 -14.81 1.62 11.14
N LYS A 523 -14.15 0.74 10.37
CA LYS A 523 -14.39 -0.73 10.44
C LYS A 523 -13.91 -1.35 11.74
N LYS A 524 -13.10 -0.67 12.53
CA LYS A 524 -12.64 -1.18 13.83
C LYS A 524 -13.70 -1.06 14.93
N MET A 525 -14.75 -0.27 14.69
CA MET A 525 -15.76 0.09 15.68
C MET A 525 -17.11 -0.59 15.40
N VAL A 526 -17.10 -1.76 14.76
CA VAL A 526 -18.34 -2.48 14.37
C VAL A 526 -19.19 -2.82 15.59
N ASP A 527 -18.59 -3.35 16.66
CA ASP A 527 -19.35 -3.75 17.84
C ASP A 527 -19.87 -2.54 18.63
N GLN A 528 -19.08 -1.47 18.71
CA GLN A 528 -19.51 -0.20 19.29
C GLN A 528 -20.68 0.41 18.52
N ARG A 529 -20.69 0.26 17.19
CA ARG A 529 -21.79 0.72 16.34
C ARG A 529 -23.07 -0.09 16.53
N LYS A 530 -22.97 -1.41 16.77
CA LYS A 530 -24.13 -2.24 17.13
C LYS A 530 -24.75 -1.75 18.43
N GLU A 531 -23.91 -1.47 19.43
CA GLU A 531 -24.37 -0.95 20.72
C GLU A 531 -25.02 0.43 20.56
N TRP A 532 -24.39 1.34 19.82
CA TRP A 532 -24.95 2.65 19.48
C TRP A 532 -26.35 2.56 18.83
N LEU A 533 -26.54 1.65 17.87
CA LEU A 533 -27.84 1.42 17.25
C LEU A 533 -28.85 0.82 18.23
N ARG A 534 -28.42 -0.12 19.09
CA ARG A 534 -29.27 -0.73 20.12
C ARG A 534 -29.78 0.34 21.09
N SER A 535 -28.89 1.14 21.66
CA SER A 535 -29.25 2.21 22.59
C SER A 535 -30.18 3.23 21.94
N GLY A 536 -29.91 3.62 20.68
CA GLY A 536 -30.78 4.56 19.96
C GLY A 536 -32.17 4.00 19.63
N MET A 537 -32.31 2.69 19.42
CA MET A 537 -33.61 2.03 19.25
C MET A 537 -34.38 1.93 20.58
N GLU A 538 -33.68 1.57 21.67
CA GLU A 538 -34.26 1.50 23.01
C GLU A 538 -34.77 2.86 23.47
N GLU A 539 -34.00 3.93 23.28
CA GLU A 539 -34.42 5.29 23.62
C GLU A 539 -35.69 5.70 22.86
N ARG A 540 -35.75 5.46 21.54
CA ARG A 540 -36.93 5.77 20.73
C ARG A 540 -38.16 5.00 21.19
N LYS A 541 -37.99 3.72 21.51
CA LYS A 541 -39.08 2.89 22.04
C LYS A 541 -39.58 3.46 23.37
N GLN A 542 -38.68 3.76 24.30
CA GLN A 542 -39.02 4.32 25.60
C GLN A 542 -39.75 5.67 25.47
N ARG A 543 -39.28 6.56 24.59
CA ARG A 543 -39.96 7.86 24.33
C ARG A 543 -41.38 7.66 23.83
N ARG A 544 -41.60 6.71 22.92
CA ARG A 544 -42.93 6.39 22.38
C ARG A 544 -43.86 5.84 23.46
N GLU A 545 -43.36 4.96 24.31
CA GLU A 545 -44.12 4.41 25.45
C GLU A 545 -44.50 5.47 26.47
N LEU A 546 -43.66 6.49 26.65
CA LEU A 546 -43.91 7.64 27.53
C LEU A 546 -44.71 8.79 26.86
N GLY A 547 -45.09 8.65 25.59
CA GLY A 547 -45.80 9.71 24.85
C GLY A 547 -44.96 10.98 24.61
N LEU A 548 -43.63 10.87 24.69
CA LEU A 548 -42.72 11.99 24.45
C LEU A 548 -42.51 12.22 22.95
N PRO A 549 -42.31 13.49 22.50
CA PRO A 549 -42.07 13.79 21.10
C PRO A 549 -40.76 13.14 20.61
N GLU A 550 -40.69 12.81 19.32
CA GLU A 550 -39.46 12.30 18.72
C GLU A 550 -38.39 13.40 18.66
N VAL A 551 -37.12 13.03 18.87
CA VAL A 551 -36.01 13.97 18.71
C VAL A 551 -35.70 14.12 17.23
N TYR A 552 -35.69 15.37 16.75
CA TYR A 552 -35.29 15.72 15.39
C TYR A 552 -34.22 16.81 15.41
N LEU A 553 -33.33 16.78 14.41
CA LEU A 553 -32.18 17.67 14.35
C LEU A 553 -32.55 19.09 13.89
N TYR A 554 -33.50 19.20 12.95
CA TYR A 554 -33.88 20.47 12.31
C TYR A 554 -35.24 20.95 12.80
N GLY A 555 -35.24 21.99 13.64
CA GLY A 555 -36.42 22.78 13.97
C GLY A 555 -36.44 24.11 13.22
N LYS A 556 -37.43 24.97 13.53
CA LYS A 556 -37.58 26.31 12.92
C LYS A 556 -36.40 27.24 13.22
N GLU A 557 -35.87 27.15 14.44
CA GLU A 557 -34.80 28.02 14.94
C GLU A 557 -33.40 27.43 14.77
N THR A 558 -33.25 26.24 14.21
CA THR A 558 -31.93 25.62 14.02
C THR A 558 -31.13 26.45 13.02
N LYS A 559 -29.98 26.99 13.45
CA LYS A 559 -29.00 27.70 12.61
C LYS A 559 -27.65 27.00 12.53
N ALA A 560 -27.36 26.12 13.49
CA ALA A 560 -26.12 25.35 13.55
C ALA A 560 -26.36 24.00 14.24
N VAL A 561 -25.54 23.02 13.89
CA VAL A 561 -25.55 21.67 14.45
C VAL A 561 -24.12 21.22 14.74
N THR A 562 -23.95 20.31 15.69
CA THR A 562 -22.65 19.66 15.97
C THR A 562 -22.48 18.42 15.12
N PHE A 563 -21.25 17.92 14.97
CA PHE A 563 -21.03 16.67 14.23
C PHE A 563 -21.56 15.47 15.02
N GLU A 564 -21.44 15.50 16.35
CA GLU A 564 -22.02 14.53 17.25
C GLU A 564 -23.56 14.48 17.10
N ASP A 565 -24.24 15.63 17.15
CA ASP A 565 -25.70 15.69 16.97
C ASP A 565 -26.11 15.16 15.61
N PHE A 566 -25.37 15.51 14.56
CA PHE A 566 -25.62 14.97 13.22
C PHE A 566 -25.52 13.45 13.20
N VAL A 567 -24.46 12.88 13.78
CA VAL A 567 -24.29 11.42 13.84
C VAL A 567 -25.43 10.78 14.65
N ASN A 568 -25.67 11.26 15.86
CA ASN A 568 -26.57 10.63 16.82
C ASN A 568 -28.06 10.89 16.57
N LYS A 569 -28.43 11.95 15.85
CA LYS A 569 -29.84 12.31 15.60
C LYS A 569 -30.28 12.09 14.16
N GLU A 570 -29.37 12.23 13.19
CA GLU A 570 -29.68 12.08 11.76
C GLU A 570 -29.07 10.82 11.14
N LEU A 571 -27.75 10.63 11.22
CA LEU A 571 -27.08 9.47 10.58
C LEU A 571 -27.50 8.12 11.18
N ILE A 572 -27.90 8.09 12.46
CA ILE A 572 -28.47 6.90 13.10
C ILE A 572 -29.74 6.43 12.40
N LEU A 573 -30.56 7.36 11.89
CA LEU A 573 -31.79 7.05 11.19
C LEU A 573 -31.49 6.30 9.89
N TYR A 574 -30.46 6.74 9.17
CA TYR A 574 -30.01 6.06 7.95
C TYR A 574 -29.56 4.64 8.30
N SER A 575 -28.77 4.48 9.36
CA SER A 575 -28.23 3.20 9.76
C SER A 575 -29.33 2.21 10.15
N ASN A 576 -30.37 2.68 10.87
CA ASN A 576 -31.54 1.87 11.19
C ASN A 576 -32.35 1.51 9.95
N MET A 577 -32.61 2.48 9.05
CA MET A 577 -33.30 2.20 7.78
C MET A 577 -32.51 1.23 6.90
N ASP A 578 -31.17 1.33 6.89
CA ASP A 578 -30.30 0.45 6.13
C ASP A 578 -30.38 -0.99 6.67
N ASN A 579 -30.44 -1.16 7.99
CA ASN A 579 -30.72 -2.45 8.61
C ASN A 579 -32.12 -2.97 8.24
N GLU A 580 -33.16 -2.15 8.36
CA GLU A 580 -34.55 -2.54 8.02
C GLU A 580 -34.70 -2.98 6.56
N ARG A 581 -34.03 -2.29 5.62
CA ARG A 581 -34.10 -2.65 4.20
C ARG A 581 -33.20 -3.82 3.82
N SER A 582 -32.16 -4.10 4.60
CA SER A 582 -31.12 -5.09 4.27
C SER A 582 -31.27 -6.41 5.01
N ILE A 583 -31.77 -6.40 6.25
CA ILE A 583 -31.95 -7.57 7.10
C ILE A 583 -33.40 -8.08 6.95
N PRO A 584 -33.60 -9.37 6.63
CA PRO A 584 -34.94 -9.94 6.53
C PRO A 584 -35.61 -10.04 7.91
N SER A 585 -36.95 -9.99 7.93
CA SER A 585 -37.70 -10.29 9.15
C SER A 585 -37.59 -11.78 9.50
N LEU A 586 -37.52 -12.09 10.80
CA LEU A 586 -37.49 -13.47 11.30
C LEU A 586 -38.78 -14.23 10.94
N VAL A 587 -39.92 -13.53 10.89
CA VAL A 587 -41.25 -14.15 10.74
C VAL A 587 -41.47 -14.70 9.33
N ASP A 588 -41.09 -13.94 8.30
CA ASP A 588 -41.37 -14.29 6.90
C ASP A 588 -40.09 -14.51 6.06
N GLY A 589 -38.91 -14.20 6.59
CA GLY A 589 -37.64 -14.27 5.86
C GLY A 589 -37.49 -13.20 4.77
N LEU A 590 -38.36 -12.19 4.72
CA LEU A 590 -38.40 -11.21 3.63
C LEU A 590 -37.87 -9.84 4.05
N LYS A 591 -37.19 -9.18 3.10
CA LYS A 591 -36.88 -7.75 3.15
C LYS A 591 -38.11 -6.93 2.74
N PRO A 592 -38.24 -5.66 3.18
CA PRO A 592 -39.38 -4.82 2.83
C PRO A 592 -39.66 -4.70 1.33
N GLY A 593 -38.61 -4.64 0.48
CA GLY A 593 -38.76 -4.61 -0.97
C GLY A 593 -39.42 -5.87 -1.53
N GLN A 594 -38.98 -7.04 -1.05
CA GLN A 594 -39.55 -8.34 -1.46
C GLN A 594 -41.00 -8.46 -0.99
N ARG A 595 -41.28 -8.05 0.26
CA ARG A 595 -42.63 -8.04 0.83
C ARG A 595 -43.59 -7.15 0.02
N LYS A 596 -43.15 -5.95 -0.37
CA LYS A 596 -43.94 -5.04 -1.22
C LYS A 596 -44.25 -5.65 -2.58
N VAL A 597 -43.28 -6.33 -3.20
CA VAL A 597 -43.50 -7.02 -4.48
C VAL A 597 -44.57 -8.11 -4.33
N ILE A 598 -44.41 -9.01 -3.35
CA ILE A 598 -45.35 -10.11 -3.11
C ILE A 598 -46.75 -9.57 -2.79
N PHE A 599 -46.85 -8.59 -1.90
CA PHE A 599 -48.12 -7.95 -1.53
C PHE A 599 -48.84 -7.32 -2.73
N THR A 600 -48.08 -6.69 -3.63
CA THR A 600 -48.65 -6.10 -4.85
C THR A 600 -49.15 -7.18 -5.79
N CYS A 601 -48.36 -8.25 -5.99
CA CYS A 601 -48.76 -9.40 -6.80
C CYS A 601 -50.02 -10.09 -6.25
N SER A 602 -50.18 -10.18 -4.92
CA SER A 602 -51.37 -10.79 -4.32
C SER A 602 -52.63 -9.93 -4.40
N ARG A 603 -52.51 -8.63 -4.67
CA ARG A 603 -53.64 -7.69 -4.79
C ARG A 603 -54.11 -7.44 -6.22
N LEU A 604 -53.34 -7.84 -7.23
CA LEU A 604 -53.69 -7.61 -8.64
C LEU A 604 -54.40 -8.85 -9.24
N PRO A 605 -55.62 -8.72 -9.78
CA PRO A 605 -56.42 -9.87 -10.25
C PRO A 605 -55.83 -10.68 -11.43
N ASN A 606 -54.76 -10.21 -12.09
CA ASN A 606 -54.15 -10.85 -13.27
C ASN A 606 -52.61 -10.83 -13.21
N TRP A 607 -52.03 -11.23 -12.08
CA TRP A 607 -50.58 -11.16 -11.85
C TRP A 607 -49.74 -11.90 -12.90
N GLN A 608 -50.26 -12.97 -13.50
CA GLN A 608 -49.58 -13.75 -14.55
C GLN A 608 -49.28 -12.94 -15.82
N VAL A 609 -50.17 -12.00 -16.19
CA VAL A 609 -50.06 -11.18 -17.41
C VAL A 609 -49.06 -10.03 -17.22
N LEU A 610 -48.98 -9.44 -16.01
CA LEU A 610 -47.96 -8.43 -15.68
C LEU A 610 -46.55 -9.02 -15.54
N TRP A 611 -46.47 -10.29 -15.09
CA TRP A 611 -45.19 -10.99 -14.93
C TRP A 611 -44.44 -11.18 -16.26
N GLN A 612 -45.18 -11.48 -17.34
CA GLN A 612 -44.61 -11.66 -18.68
C GLN A 612 -44.35 -10.34 -19.43
N SER A 613 -45.15 -9.30 -19.21
CA SER A 613 -45.11 -8.08 -20.04
C SER A 613 -44.31 -6.90 -19.44
N THR A 614 -44.17 -6.81 -18.12
CA THR A 614 -43.61 -5.61 -17.45
C THR A 614 -42.36 -5.86 -16.58
N LEU A 615 -42.15 -7.09 -16.11
CA LEU A 615 -41.05 -7.44 -15.21
C LEU A 615 -39.68 -7.70 -15.88
N PRO A 616 -39.56 -8.15 -17.15
CA PRO A 616 -38.26 -8.25 -17.82
C PRO A 616 -37.52 -6.91 -17.87
N THR A 617 -38.25 -5.81 -18.10
CA THR A 617 -37.69 -4.45 -18.13
C THR A 617 -37.26 -3.95 -16.73
N ILE A 618 -37.85 -4.49 -15.67
CA ILE A 618 -37.49 -4.19 -14.27
C ILE A 618 -36.31 -5.05 -13.82
N MET A 619 -36.27 -6.34 -14.16
CA MET A 619 -35.19 -7.27 -13.78
C MET A 619 -33.86 -6.99 -14.50
N VAL A 620 -33.88 -6.44 -15.73
CA VAL A 620 -32.65 -6.02 -16.44
C VAL A 620 -31.88 -4.91 -15.68
N LYS A 621 -32.56 -4.08 -14.87
CA LYS A 621 -31.88 -3.08 -14.00
C LYS A 621 -31.24 -3.68 -12.74
N TRP A 622 -31.63 -4.90 -12.34
CA TRP A 622 -31.11 -5.57 -11.14
C TRP A 622 -29.78 -6.31 -11.36
N HIS A 623 -29.34 -6.53 -12.61
CA HIS A 623 -28.11 -7.26 -12.94
C HIS A 623 -26.80 -6.46 -12.79
N SER A 624 -26.81 -5.32 -12.11
CA SER A 624 -25.62 -4.46 -11.94
C SER A 624 -24.84 -4.64 -10.62
N TRP A 625 -25.09 -5.72 -9.85
CA TRP A 625 -24.37 -6.04 -8.61
C TRP A 625 -23.62 -7.39 -8.69
N PRO A 626 -22.45 -7.56 -8.05
CA PRO A 626 -21.57 -8.71 -8.28
C PRO A 626 -22.10 -10.01 -7.64
N PRO A 627 -21.67 -11.19 -8.14
CA PRO A 627 -22.40 -12.44 -7.96
C PRO A 627 -22.02 -13.13 -6.65
N LEU A 628 -23.00 -13.38 -5.78
CA LEU A 628 -22.88 -14.39 -4.72
C LEU A 628 -24.19 -15.20 -4.57
N LEU A 629 -24.05 -16.49 -4.87
CA LEU A 629 -24.77 -17.66 -4.33
C LEU A 629 -26.22 -17.97 -4.81
N THR A 630 -26.29 -18.90 -5.78
CA THR A 630 -26.97 -20.22 -5.71
C THR A 630 -28.34 -20.41 -5.04
N TRP A 631 -29.20 -19.40 -4.94
CA TRP A 631 -30.62 -19.59 -4.55
C TRP A 631 -31.62 -19.47 -5.70
N HIS A 632 -31.18 -19.03 -6.88
CA HIS A 632 -32.08 -18.70 -7.99
C HIS A 632 -32.55 -19.88 -8.86
N ARG A 633 -32.02 -21.09 -8.67
CA ARG A 633 -32.46 -22.28 -9.46
C ARG A 633 -33.62 -23.06 -8.83
N ILE A 634 -33.89 -22.90 -7.54
CA ILE A 634 -34.90 -23.72 -6.84
C ILE A 634 -36.32 -23.16 -7.05
N LEU A 635 -36.50 -21.84 -7.08
CA LEU A 635 -37.82 -21.22 -7.31
C LEU A 635 -38.32 -21.37 -8.76
N TRP A 636 -37.42 -21.51 -9.74
CA TRP A 636 -37.80 -21.71 -11.13
C TRP A 636 -38.26 -23.15 -11.42
N ALA A 637 -37.72 -24.13 -10.70
CA ALA A 637 -38.08 -25.54 -10.84
C ALA A 637 -39.38 -25.91 -10.10
N ALA A 638 -39.68 -25.28 -8.96
CA ALA A 638 -40.82 -25.67 -8.11
C ALA A 638 -42.19 -25.17 -8.60
N THR A 639 -42.24 -24.20 -9.52
CA THR A 639 -43.50 -23.62 -10.02
C THR A 639 -43.89 -24.08 -11.42
N THR A 640 -42.97 -24.71 -12.15
CA THR A 640 -43.20 -25.21 -13.52
C THR A 640 -43.56 -26.70 -13.59
N SER A 641 -43.48 -27.46 -12.48
CA SER A 641 -43.69 -28.92 -12.50
C SER A 641 -45.12 -29.39 -12.21
N THR A 642 -46.08 -28.52 -11.88
CA THR A 642 -47.38 -29.00 -11.35
C THR A 642 -48.62 -28.69 -12.19
N PHE A 643 -48.52 -27.94 -13.29
CA PHE A 643 -49.67 -27.72 -14.17
C PHE A 643 -49.23 -27.61 -15.63
N CYS A 644 -49.89 -28.38 -16.50
CA CYS A 644 -49.83 -28.43 -17.97
C CYS A 644 -48.92 -29.49 -18.64
N SER A 645 -49.54 -30.63 -18.94
CA SER A 645 -49.39 -31.34 -20.23
C SER A 645 -50.75 -32.00 -20.55
N PRO A 646 -51.16 -32.12 -21.84
CA PRO A 646 -50.40 -32.96 -22.78
C PRO A 646 -50.25 -32.41 -24.21
N LEU A 647 -49.36 -33.12 -24.94
CA LEU A 647 -49.25 -33.26 -26.41
C LEU A 647 -48.63 -32.08 -27.20
N VAL A 648 -47.37 -32.24 -27.65
CA VAL A 648 -47.00 -32.74 -28.99
C VAL A 648 -45.48 -32.63 -29.18
N SER A 649 -44.92 -33.70 -29.74
CA SER A 649 -43.55 -33.95 -30.18
C SER A 649 -42.99 -32.98 -31.23
N LEU A 650 -41.69 -32.66 -31.15
CA LEU A 650 -40.72 -32.82 -32.26
C LEU A 650 -39.27 -32.50 -31.80
N VAL A 651 -38.35 -33.35 -32.26
CA VAL A 651 -36.91 -33.50 -31.97
C VAL A 651 -36.20 -33.31 -33.35
N PRO A 652 -34.86 -33.21 -33.50
CA PRO A 652 -33.88 -32.19 -33.07
C PRO A 652 -32.96 -31.75 -34.26
N ALA A 653 -31.92 -30.91 -34.02
CA ALA A 653 -30.76 -30.88 -34.93
C ALA A 653 -29.42 -30.49 -34.26
N CYS A 654 -28.47 -31.43 -34.34
CA CYS A 654 -26.99 -31.35 -34.43
C CYS A 654 -26.17 -30.67 -33.29
N ARG A 655 -25.47 -31.42 -32.42
CA ARG A 655 -24.13 -32.09 -32.58
C ARG A 655 -22.99 -31.14 -32.96
N VAL A 656 -22.02 -30.92 -32.06
CA VAL A 656 -20.58 -31.27 -32.18
C VAL A 656 -19.93 -31.41 -30.78
N ALA A 657 -19.21 -32.53 -30.62
CA ALA A 657 -18.27 -33.03 -29.58
C ALA A 657 -17.17 -32.03 -29.15
N ARG A 658 -16.32 -32.16 -28.11
CA ARG A 658 -15.91 -33.16 -27.08
C ARG A 658 -14.90 -32.41 -26.18
N THR A 659 -14.85 -32.68 -24.88
CA THR A 659 -13.65 -33.10 -24.10
C THR A 659 -13.96 -33.18 -22.60
N LEU A 660 -13.67 -34.35 -22.04
CA LEU A 660 -13.74 -34.82 -20.64
C LEU A 660 -12.52 -34.30 -19.82
N PRO A 661 -12.44 -34.40 -18.47
CA PRO A 661 -12.64 -35.65 -17.73
C PRO A 661 -13.44 -35.62 -16.41
N ALA A 662 -13.83 -36.84 -16.06
CA ALA A 662 -14.51 -37.28 -14.86
C ALA A 662 -13.71 -37.01 -13.58
N LEU A 663 -14.44 -36.75 -12.50
CA LEU A 663 -13.98 -36.93 -11.14
C LEU A 663 -15.07 -37.74 -10.41
N ASP A 664 -14.79 -39.04 -10.30
CA ASP A 664 -15.43 -39.96 -9.37
C ASP A 664 -15.16 -39.50 -7.94
N ILE A 665 -16.22 -39.20 -7.18
CA ILE A 665 -16.20 -39.35 -5.72
C ILE A 665 -17.53 -39.98 -5.32
N SER A 666 -17.41 -41.20 -4.83
CA SER A 666 -18.46 -42.05 -4.31
C SER A 666 -18.78 -41.76 -2.83
N LEU A 667 -20.09 -41.71 -2.55
CA LEU A 667 -20.81 -42.13 -1.32
C LEU A 667 -20.66 -41.30 -0.01
N PRO A 668 -21.60 -41.40 0.97
CA PRO A 668 -22.84 -42.20 1.01
C PRO A 668 -24.12 -41.42 1.41
N CYS A 669 -25.29 -41.95 1.01
CA CYS A 669 -26.57 -41.70 1.68
C CYS A 669 -26.61 -42.39 3.05
N PRO A 670 -27.36 -41.82 4.00
CA PRO A 670 -28.20 -42.61 4.88
C PRO A 670 -29.68 -42.22 4.72
N VAL A 671 -30.51 -43.26 4.61
CA VAL A 671 -31.98 -43.32 4.73
C VAL A 671 -32.21 -44.17 6.00
N PRO A 672 -33.34 -44.11 6.74
CA PRO A 672 -34.63 -43.44 6.46
C PRO A 672 -34.94 -42.20 7.29
#